data_AF-A0A075GWX5-F1
#
_entry.id   AF-A0A075GWX5-F1
#
_cell.length_a   1.000
_cell.length_b   1.000
_cell.length_c   1.000
_cell.angle_alpha   90.00
_cell.angle_beta   90.00
_cell.angle_gamma   90.00
#
_symmetry.space_group_name_H-M   'P 1'
#
loop_
_entity.id
_entity.type
_entity.pdbx_description
1 polymer ?
#
loop_
_entity_poly.entity_id
_entity_poly.type
_entity_poly.pdbx_seq_one_letter_code
_entity_poly.pdbx_strand_id
1 'polypeptide(L)'
;MRKFFLLFALFLLFSGCISESDYVKQKSETLLSSSTYDGNNDGVIDIYHYKYAKKQYRDYKIQREIYIYPKVRLTSLTPNNLDISGVADATAAFGSFSSKLKTQLDSCAKKTGISNVKCANIDNCASKCEEASSKCKNLAEKYPEFIGYSILSLDQAITERVSLTNSINNDLFSYQSLPISGKQSLFEGLDSLYYVSTSILNGPLYSHSEVDVCTNSMSYISLFELQSILGPRNLEVTGYNYLTILTLSKDESDGEYADLFVKDEIPIDFDSGSIHTVQKAVIDGKYVEWTPLRSDDEDEILFYTFESDELGATNEWETPKYKVRTLDTTFLQPTFVVFDLILPLTNYHLAVSFSMIIPLLLLILIFNFVMFVYNVLAAKIGKKTFYRGMKNYVGIPNLGWKRDLAFGLVAFAIGIGASFFSTSVPDQTLQLFSLVNYVFEDPGALISIFCTVVGSLFTFTAILAFVKSEALQASYRGILVKEKTAALDEVSELKEKLLLLKSMINDYKKEGFDISEAYNAYVSVPMDKLEKVNSKNINKHASFIDKSLNKIENVISLLKNRRESAEKNWSDWSSSISQEFEKEDELHLSSLTFIPVSLRTWAANKFITEHPGEGVFFEGEVLRKKEMVPTDLVHEAVKAGNILNVLVLKNDKPYITVITKGNKTLMQGLFLKFSSYLKTFLKRSNQKDYRYVMGIGDKVVLALIKRGELESLILCPTEKFKQGYDQWKSIFTRLK
;
A
#
# COMPACT_ATOMS: atom_id res chain seq x y z
N MET A 1 5.77 10.06 16.08
CA MET A 1 5.20 8.72 15.80
C MET A 1 5.62 8.16 14.44
N ARG A 2 5.23 8.73 13.27
CA ARG A 2 5.58 8.14 11.95
C ARG A 2 7.07 7.81 11.75
N LYS A 3 7.99 8.72 12.15
CA LYS A 3 9.45 8.46 12.07
C LYS A 3 9.95 7.39 13.04
N PHE A 4 9.30 7.24 14.19
CA PHE A 4 9.61 6.18 15.16
C PHE A 4 9.10 4.83 14.64
N PHE A 5 7.88 4.75 14.12
CA PHE A 5 7.36 3.55 13.48
C PHE A 5 8.19 3.12 12.28
N LEU A 6 8.68 4.06 11.46
CA LEU A 6 9.58 3.75 10.35
C LEU A 6 10.92 3.19 10.84
N LEU A 7 11.50 3.77 11.90
CA LEU A 7 12.78 3.33 12.45
C LEU A 7 12.67 2.03 13.26
N PHE A 8 11.54 1.82 13.93
CA PHE A 8 11.18 0.58 14.61
C PHE A 8 10.88 -0.54 13.60
N ALA A 9 10.17 -0.23 12.51
CA ALA A 9 9.99 -1.15 11.39
C ALA A 9 11.33 -1.48 10.72
N LEU A 10 12.19 -0.49 10.47
CA LEU A 10 13.56 -0.75 10.02
C LEU A 10 14.31 -1.62 11.03
N PHE A 11 14.27 -1.30 12.32
CA PHE A 11 14.97 -2.08 13.36
C PHE A 11 14.50 -3.53 13.38
N LEU A 12 13.18 -3.79 13.37
CA LEU A 12 12.60 -5.13 13.27
C LEU A 12 12.97 -5.85 11.97
N LEU A 13 13.01 -5.13 10.84
CA LEU A 13 13.41 -5.68 9.54
C LEU A 13 14.91 -5.99 9.46
N PHE A 14 15.74 -5.30 10.23
CA PHE A 14 17.20 -5.53 10.30
C PHE A 14 17.61 -6.51 11.40
N SER A 15 16.74 -6.77 12.39
CA SER A 15 17.09 -7.56 13.57
C SER A 15 16.61 -9.01 13.53
N GLY A 16 15.55 -9.33 12.79
CA GLY A 16 15.10 -10.72 12.61
C GLY A 16 15.67 -11.34 11.35
N CYS A 17 16.87 -11.94 11.42
CA CYS A 17 17.37 -12.77 10.32
C CYS A 17 16.76 -14.16 10.43
N ILE A 18 15.88 -14.51 9.48
CA ILE A 18 15.57 -15.92 9.20
C ILE A 18 16.82 -16.47 8.53
N SER A 19 17.62 -17.23 9.27
CA SER A 19 18.76 -17.92 8.68
C SER A 19 18.29 -19.29 8.22
N GLU A 20 18.38 -19.50 6.92
CA GLU A 20 18.11 -20.78 6.30
C GLU A 20 19.44 -21.51 6.15
N SER A 21 19.53 -22.71 6.71
CA SER A 21 20.70 -23.56 6.55
C SER A 21 20.31 -24.85 5.85
N ASP A 22 20.78 -25.00 4.62
CA ASP A 22 20.65 -26.22 3.84
C ASP A 22 21.79 -27.16 4.21
N TYR A 23 21.46 -28.38 4.61
CA TYR A 23 22.45 -29.41 4.92
C TYR A 23 22.44 -30.46 3.83
N VAL A 24 23.11 -30.13 2.73
CA VAL A 24 23.33 -31.04 1.62
C VAL A 24 24.74 -31.61 1.74
N LYS A 25 24.93 -32.56 2.66
CA LYS A 25 26.13 -33.43 2.61
C LYS A 25 25.71 -34.78 2.03
N GLN A 26 25.70 -34.86 0.69
CA GLN A 26 25.57 -36.10 -0.05
C GLN A 26 26.73 -37.02 0.31
N LYS A 27 26.47 -37.92 1.24
CA LYS A 27 27.26 -39.11 1.50
C LYS A 27 26.26 -40.26 1.52
N SER A 28 26.62 -41.36 0.87
CA SER A 28 25.90 -42.63 1.00
C SER A 28 25.67 -42.93 2.48
N GLU A 29 24.48 -43.40 2.82
CA GLU A 29 24.22 -43.83 4.19
C GLU A 29 25.10 -45.02 4.56
N THR A 30 25.42 -45.14 5.85
CA THR A 30 26.15 -46.31 6.36
C THR A 30 25.14 -47.33 6.82
N LEU A 31 25.09 -48.48 6.15
CA LEU A 31 24.26 -49.61 6.53
C LEU A 31 24.70 -50.12 7.91
N LEU A 32 23.79 -50.10 8.89
CA LEU A 32 24.03 -50.61 10.25
C LEU A 32 23.80 -52.12 10.31
N SER A 33 22.72 -52.59 9.70
CA SER A 33 22.42 -54.01 9.57
C SER A 33 21.57 -54.29 8.34
N SER A 34 21.81 -55.45 7.73
CA SER A 34 20.91 -56.06 6.74
C SER A 34 20.49 -57.43 7.24
N SER A 35 19.19 -57.67 7.27
CA SER A 35 18.63 -59.00 7.47
C SER A 35 17.78 -59.38 6.28
N THR A 36 17.86 -60.66 5.91
CA THR A 36 17.00 -61.28 4.91
C THR A 36 16.22 -62.39 5.59
N TYR A 37 14.93 -62.47 5.32
CA TYR A 37 14.07 -63.52 5.83
C TYR A 37 13.52 -64.32 4.64
N ASP A 38 13.91 -65.59 4.57
CA ASP A 38 13.28 -66.60 3.72
C ASP A 38 12.57 -67.54 4.69
N GLY A 39 11.30 -67.25 4.94
CA GLY A 39 10.50 -67.99 5.89
C GLY A 39 10.26 -69.40 5.39
N ASN A 40 10.07 -69.56 4.07
CA ASN A 40 9.64 -70.81 3.44
C ASN A 40 10.72 -71.70 2.84
N ASN A 41 11.95 -71.20 2.85
CA ASN A 41 13.13 -71.86 2.38
C ASN A 41 12.94 -72.39 0.94
N ASP A 42 12.17 -71.67 0.12
CA ASP A 42 11.99 -71.94 -1.30
C ASP A 42 13.09 -71.30 -2.17
N GLY A 43 13.99 -70.54 -1.55
CA GLY A 43 15.12 -69.87 -2.20
C GLY A 43 14.81 -68.46 -2.69
N VAL A 44 13.56 -67.99 -2.54
CA VAL A 44 13.16 -66.60 -2.76
C VAL A 44 13.12 -65.89 -1.41
N ILE A 45 13.92 -64.83 -1.27
CA ILE A 45 13.93 -64.02 -0.04
C ILE A 45 12.61 -63.27 0.07
N ASP A 46 11.86 -63.51 1.15
CA ASP A 46 10.55 -62.90 1.37
C ASP A 46 10.61 -61.47 1.89
N ILE A 47 11.66 -61.14 2.63
CA ILE A 47 11.84 -59.79 3.18
C ILE A 47 13.30 -59.43 3.16
N TYR A 48 13.58 -58.23 2.69
CA TYR A 48 14.82 -57.53 2.95
C TYR A 48 14.55 -56.41 3.95
N HIS A 49 15.29 -56.40 5.05
CA HIS A 49 15.24 -55.32 6.03
C HIS A 49 16.62 -54.67 6.12
N TYR A 50 16.67 -53.40 5.74
CA TYR A 50 17.87 -52.58 5.78
C TYR A 50 17.71 -51.50 6.84
N LYS A 51 18.58 -51.51 7.84
CA LYS A 51 18.64 -50.48 8.87
C LYS A 51 19.92 -49.70 8.70
N TYR A 52 19.80 -48.39 8.54
CA TYR A 52 20.93 -47.48 8.37
C TYR A 52 21.34 -46.87 9.73
N ALA A 53 22.59 -46.45 9.82
CA ALA A 53 23.14 -45.86 11.03
C ALA A 53 22.49 -44.49 11.30
N LYS A 54 22.20 -44.20 12.58
CA LYS A 54 21.74 -42.88 13.03
C LYS A 54 22.76 -41.82 12.63
N LYS A 55 22.31 -40.78 11.92
CA LYS A 55 23.17 -39.65 11.53
C LYS A 55 22.74 -38.39 12.27
N GLN A 56 23.69 -37.80 12.99
CA GLN A 56 23.51 -36.57 13.74
C GLN A 56 23.53 -35.36 12.80
N TYR A 57 22.58 -34.47 13.01
CA TYR A 57 22.33 -33.29 12.23
C TYR A 57 21.92 -32.13 13.14
N ARG A 58 22.92 -31.39 13.63
CA ARG A 58 22.75 -30.41 14.72
C ARG A 58 21.99 -31.03 15.90
N ASP A 59 20.71 -30.70 16.02
CA ASP A 59 19.81 -31.04 17.13
C ASP A 59 18.92 -32.24 16.81
N TYR A 60 19.12 -32.93 15.68
CA TYR A 60 18.35 -34.10 15.30
C TYR A 60 19.21 -35.30 14.92
N LYS A 61 18.71 -36.49 15.19
CA LYS A 61 19.22 -37.76 14.68
C LYS A 61 18.20 -38.33 13.71
N ILE A 62 18.64 -38.67 12.51
CA ILE A 62 17.81 -39.33 11.50
C ILE A 62 18.26 -40.79 11.39
N GLN A 63 17.30 -41.71 11.39
CA GLN A 63 17.51 -43.12 11.08
C GLN A 63 16.57 -43.58 9.99
N ARG A 64 17.12 -44.19 8.94
CA ARG A 64 16.32 -44.86 7.90
C ARG A 64 16.22 -46.35 8.19
N GLU A 65 15.01 -46.88 8.05
CA GLU A 65 14.74 -48.31 7.88
C GLU A 65 13.97 -48.54 6.58
N ILE A 66 14.35 -49.57 5.83
CA ILE A 66 13.68 -49.96 4.59
C ILE A 66 13.27 -51.42 4.71
N TYR A 67 12.00 -51.68 4.47
CA TYR A 67 11.42 -53.02 4.36
C TYR A 67 11.05 -53.25 2.89
N ILE A 68 11.56 -54.33 2.30
CA ILE A 68 11.29 -54.69 0.91
C ILE A 68 10.62 -56.05 0.88
N TYR A 69 9.45 -56.12 0.27
CA TYR A 69 8.68 -57.34 0.07
C TYR A 69 8.64 -57.67 -1.43
N PRO A 70 9.16 -58.81 -1.89
CA PRO A 70 9.08 -59.18 -3.29
C PRO A 70 7.62 -59.45 -3.67
N LYS A 71 7.26 -59.07 -4.89
CA LYS A 71 6.10 -59.59 -5.59
C LYS A 71 6.56 -60.80 -6.36
N VAL A 72 5.88 -61.93 -6.19
CA VAL A 72 6.21 -63.13 -6.94
C VAL A 72 5.03 -63.60 -7.78
N ARG A 73 5.37 -64.40 -8.78
CA ARG A 73 4.41 -65.12 -9.60
C ARG A 73 4.83 -66.58 -9.73
N LEU A 74 3.83 -67.45 -9.74
CA LEU A 74 3.99 -68.86 -10.07
C LEU A 74 4.33 -69.04 -11.57
N THR A 75 5.51 -69.59 -11.87
CA THR A 75 5.97 -69.82 -13.26
C THR A 75 5.74 -71.23 -13.75
N SER A 76 5.92 -72.20 -12.86
CA SER A 76 5.66 -73.61 -13.16
C SER A 76 5.15 -74.33 -11.93
N LEU A 77 4.21 -75.24 -12.17
CA LEU A 77 3.61 -76.06 -11.14
C LEU A 77 3.54 -77.51 -11.63
N THR A 78 4.01 -78.44 -10.80
CA THR A 78 3.79 -79.88 -11.02
C THR A 78 3.00 -80.41 -9.82
N PRO A 79 1.66 -80.31 -9.84
CA PRO A 79 0.87 -80.65 -8.66
C PRO A 79 0.84 -82.17 -8.48
N ASN A 80 0.99 -82.63 -7.25
CA ASN A 80 0.85 -84.04 -6.92
C ASN A 80 -0.60 -84.49 -7.15
N ASN A 81 -0.78 -85.75 -7.55
CA ASN A 81 -2.11 -86.36 -7.52
C ASN A 81 -2.31 -86.98 -6.14
N LEU A 82 -3.12 -86.32 -5.32
CA LEU A 82 -3.39 -86.73 -3.95
C LEU A 82 -4.56 -87.70 -3.90
N ASP A 83 -4.37 -88.80 -3.17
CA ASP A 83 -5.48 -89.66 -2.74
C ASP A 83 -6.24 -89.00 -1.58
N ILE A 84 -7.25 -89.69 -1.06
CA ILE A 84 -8.10 -89.15 0.03
C ILE A 84 -7.25 -88.85 1.28
N SER A 85 -6.24 -89.69 1.57
CA SER A 85 -5.33 -89.47 2.69
C SER A 85 -4.48 -88.22 2.49
N GLY A 86 -3.88 -88.05 1.31
CA GLY A 86 -3.07 -86.86 1.00
C GLY A 86 -3.87 -85.56 1.05
N VAL A 87 -5.14 -85.58 0.62
CA VAL A 87 -6.02 -84.41 0.77
C VAL A 87 -6.34 -84.13 2.24
N ALA A 88 -6.58 -85.17 3.05
CA ALA A 88 -6.80 -85.02 4.49
C ALA A 88 -5.56 -84.44 5.19
N ASP A 89 -4.36 -84.92 4.84
CA ASP A 89 -3.08 -84.43 5.39
C ASP A 89 -2.83 -82.96 4.99
N ALA A 90 -3.08 -82.60 3.72
CA ALA A 90 -3.00 -81.21 3.26
C ALA A 90 -3.99 -80.31 4.01
N THR A 91 -5.23 -80.76 4.17
CA THR A 91 -6.26 -80.01 4.90
C THR A 91 -5.88 -79.81 6.37
N ALA A 92 -5.31 -80.85 7.01
CA ALA A 92 -4.84 -80.77 8.38
C ALA A 92 -3.64 -79.80 8.54
N ALA A 93 -2.66 -79.86 7.63
CA ALA A 93 -1.51 -78.95 7.60
C ALA A 93 -1.96 -77.49 7.40
N PHE A 94 -2.87 -77.25 6.46
CA PHE A 94 -3.45 -75.92 6.23
C PHE A 94 -4.24 -75.42 7.44
N GLY A 95 -5.08 -76.27 8.05
CA GLY A 95 -5.85 -75.92 9.24
C GLY A 95 -4.94 -75.55 10.43
N SER A 96 -3.84 -76.28 10.62
CA SER A 96 -2.81 -75.96 11.62
C SER A 96 -2.17 -74.60 11.36
N PHE A 97 -1.76 -74.32 10.11
CA PHE A 97 -1.19 -73.03 9.72
C PHE A 97 -2.17 -71.88 9.93
N SER A 98 -3.39 -71.99 9.39
CA SER A 98 -4.42 -70.95 9.47
C SER A 98 -4.84 -70.65 10.92
N SER A 99 -4.95 -71.68 11.77
CA SER A 99 -5.26 -71.52 13.19
C SER A 99 -4.15 -70.80 13.97
N LYS A 100 -2.88 -71.14 13.72
CA LYS A 100 -1.72 -70.45 14.34
C LYS A 100 -1.65 -69.00 13.89
N LEU A 101 -1.78 -68.75 12.59
CA LEU A 101 -1.80 -67.40 12.02
C LEU A 101 -2.95 -66.58 12.63
N LYS A 102 -4.15 -67.16 12.72
CA LYS A 102 -5.29 -66.52 13.36
C LYS A 102 -5.01 -66.15 14.81
N THR A 103 -4.50 -67.09 15.60
CA THR A 103 -4.15 -66.84 17.00
C THR A 103 -3.18 -65.67 17.13
N GLN A 104 -2.19 -65.61 16.25
CA GLN A 104 -1.18 -64.58 16.22
C GLN A 104 -1.74 -63.20 15.87
N LEU A 105 -2.53 -63.11 14.81
CA LEU A 105 -3.17 -61.86 14.38
C LEU A 105 -4.23 -61.39 15.38
N ASP A 106 -5.04 -62.30 15.93
CA ASP A 106 -6.03 -61.98 16.97
C ASP A 106 -5.35 -61.46 18.24
N SER A 107 -4.16 -61.99 18.59
CA SER A 107 -3.35 -61.48 19.71
C SER A 107 -2.89 -60.05 19.47
N CYS A 108 -2.38 -59.75 18.26
CA CYS A 108 -1.99 -58.40 17.88
C CYS A 108 -3.19 -57.45 17.82
N ALA A 109 -4.30 -57.89 17.22
CA ALA A 109 -5.55 -57.16 17.13
C ALA A 109 -6.13 -56.80 18.51
N LYS A 110 -5.85 -57.58 19.56
CA LYS A 110 -6.23 -57.23 20.94
C LYS A 110 -5.38 -56.10 21.49
N LYS A 111 -4.07 -56.14 21.24
CA LYS A 111 -3.13 -55.12 21.69
C LYS A 111 -3.33 -53.77 20.99
N THR A 112 -3.83 -53.80 19.75
CA THR A 112 -4.12 -52.61 18.92
C THR A 112 -5.58 -52.16 18.95
N GLY A 113 -6.48 -52.90 19.62
CA GLY A 113 -7.88 -52.50 19.82
C GLY A 113 -8.85 -52.86 18.69
N ILE A 114 -8.41 -53.56 17.65
CA ILE A 114 -9.21 -53.85 16.44
C ILE A 114 -9.91 -55.22 16.44
N SER A 115 -9.77 -56.01 17.51
CA SER A 115 -10.27 -57.41 17.56
C SER A 115 -11.75 -57.59 17.21
N ASN A 116 -12.59 -56.59 17.50
CA ASN A 116 -14.04 -56.66 17.36
C ASN A 116 -14.64 -55.47 16.60
N VAL A 117 -13.82 -54.52 16.17
CA VAL A 117 -14.25 -53.27 15.55
C VAL A 117 -13.31 -53.00 14.38
N LYS A 118 -13.86 -52.98 13.17
CA LYS A 118 -13.12 -52.57 11.98
C LYS A 118 -12.75 -51.11 12.09
N CYS A 119 -11.57 -50.77 11.62
CA CYS A 119 -11.18 -49.37 11.53
C CYS A 119 -11.48 -48.83 10.14
N ALA A 120 -12.07 -47.64 10.08
CA ALA A 120 -12.50 -47.05 8.79
C ALA A 120 -11.41 -46.19 8.13
N ASN A 121 -10.54 -45.57 8.92
CA ASN A 121 -9.49 -44.66 8.48
C ASN A 121 -8.39 -44.58 9.55
N ILE A 122 -7.32 -43.85 9.22
CA ILE A 122 -6.09 -43.75 10.02
C ILE A 122 -6.35 -43.13 11.40
N ASP A 123 -7.10 -42.04 11.46
CA ASP A 123 -7.45 -41.40 12.74
C ASP A 123 -8.25 -42.33 13.65
N ASN A 124 -9.20 -43.08 13.07
CA ASN A 124 -9.99 -44.06 13.80
C ASN A 124 -9.14 -45.24 14.28
N CYS A 125 -8.16 -45.70 13.49
CA CYS A 125 -7.19 -46.71 13.90
C CYS A 125 -6.34 -46.25 15.08
N ALA A 126 -5.80 -45.03 15.02
CA ALA A 126 -4.98 -44.46 16.09
C ALA A 126 -5.78 -44.33 17.39
N SER A 127 -7.00 -43.80 17.33
CA SER A 127 -7.89 -43.70 18.49
C SER A 127 -8.24 -45.07 19.10
N LYS A 128 -8.40 -46.12 18.28
CA LYS A 128 -8.62 -47.49 18.80
C LYS A 128 -7.39 -48.04 19.51
N CYS A 129 -6.20 -47.71 19.05
CA CYS A 129 -4.95 -48.04 19.72
C CYS A 129 -4.81 -47.33 21.07
N GLU A 130 -5.21 -46.06 21.17
CA GLU A 130 -5.23 -45.31 22.44
C GLU A 130 -6.07 -45.98 23.53
N GLU A 131 -7.20 -46.58 23.14
CA GLU A 131 -8.11 -47.27 24.05
C GLU A 131 -7.62 -48.67 24.45
N ALA A 132 -6.67 -49.26 23.72
CA ALA A 132 -6.37 -50.70 23.79
C ALA A 132 -5.35 -51.10 24.86
N SER A 133 -4.23 -50.39 24.96
CA SER A 133 -3.17 -50.67 25.93
C SER A 133 -2.32 -49.44 26.21
N SER A 134 -1.63 -49.40 27.37
CA SER A 134 -0.76 -48.26 27.72
C SER A 134 0.36 -48.04 26.72
N LYS A 135 0.97 -49.12 26.19
CA LYS A 135 1.99 -49.01 25.14
C LYS A 135 1.40 -48.42 23.86
N CYS A 136 0.26 -48.94 23.41
CA CYS A 136 -0.39 -48.47 22.19
C CYS A 136 -0.86 -47.01 22.34
N LYS A 137 -1.37 -46.63 23.51
CA LYS A 137 -1.72 -45.24 23.85
C LYS A 137 -0.54 -44.28 23.69
N ASN A 138 0.58 -44.57 24.34
CA ASN A 138 1.75 -43.70 24.23
C ASN A 138 2.23 -43.56 22.78
N LEU A 139 2.12 -44.64 21.98
CA LEU A 139 2.52 -44.63 20.58
C LEU A 139 1.52 -43.90 19.68
N ALA A 140 0.22 -44.03 19.92
CA ALA A 140 -0.79 -43.33 19.14
C ALA A 140 -0.84 -41.84 19.46
N GLU A 141 -0.58 -41.44 20.72
CA GLU A 141 -0.41 -40.04 21.10
C GLU A 141 0.84 -39.43 20.45
N LYS A 142 1.92 -40.22 20.31
CA LYS A 142 3.21 -39.74 19.79
C LYS A 142 3.34 -39.82 18.26
N TYR A 143 2.79 -40.87 17.64
CA TYR A 143 2.92 -41.15 16.21
C TYR A 143 1.56 -41.54 15.59
N PRO A 144 0.53 -40.68 15.69
CA PRO A 144 -0.86 -41.03 15.34
C PRO A 144 -1.01 -41.51 13.89
N GLU A 145 -0.39 -40.81 12.92
CA GLU A 145 -0.51 -41.13 11.50
C GLU A 145 0.15 -42.48 11.15
N PHE A 146 1.35 -42.72 11.68
CA PHE A 146 2.10 -43.96 11.44
C PHE A 146 1.43 -45.18 12.08
N ILE A 147 1.01 -45.05 13.34
CA ILE A 147 0.32 -46.10 14.08
C ILE A 147 -1.04 -46.38 13.44
N GLY A 148 -1.79 -45.33 13.09
CA GLY A 148 -3.07 -45.45 12.41
C GLY A 148 -2.95 -46.19 11.08
N TYR A 149 -1.96 -45.84 10.25
CA TYR A 149 -1.69 -46.54 8.99
C TYR A 149 -1.33 -48.01 9.20
N SER A 150 -0.41 -48.29 10.12
CA SER A 150 0.06 -49.65 10.37
C SER A 150 -1.06 -50.57 10.87
N ILE A 151 -1.97 -50.03 11.69
CA ILE A 151 -3.16 -50.76 12.17
C ILE A 151 -4.20 -50.91 11.06
N LEU A 152 -4.39 -49.91 10.21
CA LEU A 152 -5.30 -50.01 9.06
C LEU A 152 -4.84 -51.11 8.10
N SER A 153 -3.54 -51.16 7.80
CA SER A 153 -2.94 -52.21 7.00
C SER A 153 -3.15 -53.59 7.63
N LEU A 154 -3.00 -53.71 8.96
CA LEU A 154 -3.29 -54.94 9.70
C LEU A 154 -4.77 -55.37 9.57
N ASP A 155 -5.73 -54.45 9.73
CA ASP A 155 -7.17 -54.76 9.63
C ASP A 155 -7.58 -55.21 8.22
N GLN A 156 -7.05 -54.54 7.20
CA GLN A 156 -7.24 -54.91 5.79
C GLN A 156 -6.68 -56.31 5.53
N ALA A 157 -5.47 -56.58 6.00
CA ALA A 157 -4.81 -57.85 5.79
C ALA A 157 -5.47 -59.01 6.58
N ILE A 158 -6.03 -58.75 7.77
CA ILE A 158 -6.90 -59.71 8.49
C ILE A 158 -8.14 -60.05 7.65
N THR A 159 -8.75 -59.05 7.02
CA THR A 159 -9.94 -59.24 6.16
C THR A 159 -9.60 -60.06 4.91
N GLU A 160 -8.51 -59.71 4.23
CA GLU A 160 -8.00 -60.43 3.05
C GLU A 160 -7.66 -61.88 3.39
N ARG A 161 -6.97 -62.12 4.52
CA ARG A 161 -6.65 -63.46 5.01
C ARG A 161 -7.90 -64.34 5.19
N VAL A 162 -9.00 -63.79 5.74
CA VAL A 162 -10.25 -64.57 5.89
C VAL A 162 -10.78 -65.00 4.54
N SER A 163 -10.78 -64.11 3.55
CA SER A 163 -11.19 -64.42 2.18
C SER A 163 -10.34 -65.53 1.57
N LEU A 164 -9.01 -65.37 1.62
CA LEU A 164 -8.04 -66.34 1.08
C LEU A 164 -8.17 -67.70 1.77
N THR A 165 -8.28 -67.72 3.10
CA THR A 165 -8.44 -68.97 3.86
C THR A 165 -9.71 -69.73 3.48
N ASN A 166 -10.82 -69.02 3.27
CA ASN A 166 -12.06 -69.67 2.83
C ASN A 166 -11.93 -70.24 1.42
N SER A 167 -11.31 -69.52 0.49
CA SER A 167 -11.05 -70.01 -0.87
C SER A 167 -10.18 -71.25 -0.86
N ILE A 168 -9.03 -71.19 -0.18
CA ILE A 168 -8.07 -72.29 -0.07
C ILE A 168 -8.72 -73.53 0.56
N ASN A 169 -9.52 -73.37 1.61
CA ASN A 169 -10.25 -74.49 2.21
C ASN A 169 -11.17 -75.17 1.20
N ASN A 170 -11.97 -74.41 0.45
CA ASN A 170 -12.90 -74.96 -0.54
C ASN A 170 -12.15 -75.71 -1.66
N ASP A 171 -11.02 -75.15 -2.11
CA ASP A 171 -10.18 -75.74 -3.14
C ASP A 171 -9.48 -77.02 -2.64
N LEU A 172 -8.99 -77.03 -1.40
CA LEU A 172 -8.41 -78.23 -0.77
C LEU A 172 -9.44 -79.35 -0.61
N PHE A 173 -10.67 -79.05 -0.16
CA PHE A 173 -11.74 -80.05 -0.05
C PHE A 173 -12.14 -80.65 -1.39
N SER A 174 -11.96 -79.92 -2.50
CA SER A 174 -12.27 -80.36 -3.86
C SER A 174 -11.04 -80.73 -4.68
N TYR A 175 -9.86 -80.85 -4.06
CA TYR A 175 -8.58 -80.95 -4.78
C TYR A 175 -8.51 -82.06 -5.84
N GLN A 176 -9.14 -83.21 -5.58
CA GLN A 176 -9.14 -84.35 -6.50
C GLN A 176 -9.92 -84.08 -7.80
N SER A 177 -10.98 -83.26 -7.72
CA SER A 177 -11.82 -82.89 -8.86
C SER A 177 -11.39 -81.58 -9.52
N LEU A 178 -10.43 -80.84 -8.93
CA LEU A 178 -9.93 -79.60 -9.52
C LEU A 178 -9.15 -79.87 -10.82
N PRO A 179 -9.45 -79.13 -11.90
CA PRO A 179 -8.59 -79.12 -13.08
C PRO A 179 -7.22 -78.51 -12.74
N ILE A 180 -6.23 -78.67 -13.62
CA ILE A 180 -4.88 -78.10 -13.42
C ILE A 180 -4.94 -76.59 -13.12
N SER A 181 -5.80 -75.85 -13.83
CA SER A 181 -6.02 -74.42 -13.56
C SER A 181 -6.60 -74.13 -12.18
N GLY A 182 -7.46 -75.00 -11.65
CA GLY A 182 -7.98 -74.89 -10.27
C GLY A 182 -6.90 -75.17 -9.24
N LYS A 183 -6.06 -76.19 -9.48
CA LYS A 183 -4.89 -76.45 -8.64
C LYS A 183 -3.90 -75.29 -8.67
N GLN A 184 -3.71 -74.65 -9.83
CA GLN A 184 -2.88 -73.44 -9.94
C GLN A 184 -3.45 -72.29 -9.10
N SER A 185 -4.76 -72.03 -9.19
CA SER A 185 -5.43 -71.02 -8.37
C SER A 185 -5.29 -71.27 -6.86
N LEU A 186 -5.30 -72.54 -6.43
CA LEU A 186 -5.04 -72.91 -5.04
C LEU A 186 -3.62 -72.52 -4.61
N PHE A 187 -2.61 -72.80 -5.44
CA PHE A 187 -1.23 -72.42 -5.14
C PHE A 187 -1.05 -70.90 -5.12
N GLU A 188 -1.62 -70.18 -6.10
CA GLU A 188 -1.63 -68.71 -6.12
C GLU A 188 -2.31 -68.13 -4.86
N GLY A 189 -3.40 -68.76 -4.40
CA GLY A 189 -4.06 -68.40 -3.14
C GLY A 189 -3.18 -68.65 -1.91
N LEU A 190 -2.48 -69.78 -1.86
CA LEU A 190 -1.54 -70.11 -0.78
C LEU A 190 -0.36 -69.14 -0.74
N ASP A 191 0.21 -68.80 -1.89
CA ASP A 191 1.28 -67.82 -2.01
C ASP A 191 0.78 -66.43 -1.59
N SER A 192 -0.39 -66.00 -2.07
CA SER A 192 -1.01 -64.73 -1.65
C SER A 192 -1.23 -64.66 -0.14
N LEU A 193 -1.75 -65.74 0.46
CA LEU A 193 -1.94 -65.83 1.91
C LEU A 193 -0.62 -65.76 2.67
N TYR A 194 0.42 -66.40 2.12
CA TYR A 194 1.77 -66.33 2.67
C TYR A 194 2.32 -64.89 2.63
N TYR A 195 2.27 -64.21 1.49
CA TYR A 195 2.74 -62.82 1.36
C TYR A 195 2.00 -61.85 2.27
N VAL A 196 0.67 -61.96 2.35
CA VAL A 196 -0.15 -61.16 3.28
C VAL A 196 0.27 -61.44 4.73
N SER A 197 0.56 -62.70 5.08
CA SER A 197 1.00 -63.05 6.44
C SER A 197 2.40 -62.49 6.75
N THR A 198 3.32 -62.62 5.80
CA THR A 198 4.72 -62.23 5.96
C THR A 198 4.88 -60.71 5.99
N SER A 199 4.12 -59.95 5.19
CA SER A 199 4.12 -58.49 5.22
C SER A 199 3.58 -57.92 6.54
N ILE A 200 2.56 -58.57 7.14
CA ILE A 200 2.05 -58.18 8.46
C ILE A 200 3.05 -58.52 9.56
N LEU A 201 3.47 -59.79 9.64
CA LEU A 201 4.21 -60.33 10.80
C LEU A 201 5.64 -59.81 10.91
N ASN A 202 6.13 -59.16 9.86
CA ASN A 202 7.41 -58.48 9.83
C ASN A 202 7.27 -57.00 9.45
N GLY A 203 6.03 -56.49 9.46
CA GLY A 203 5.77 -55.08 9.35
C GLY A 203 6.09 -54.34 10.65
N PRO A 204 5.97 -53.00 10.65
CA PRO A 204 6.49 -52.17 11.73
C PRO A 204 5.94 -52.47 13.12
N LEU A 205 4.68 -52.91 13.22
CA LEU A 205 4.06 -53.27 14.50
C LEU A 205 4.74 -54.47 15.18
N TYR A 206 5.54 -55.26 14.46
CA TYR A 206 6.23 -56.44 14.99
C TYR A 206 7.75 -56.28 15.08
N SER A 207 8.35 -55.45 14.23
CA SER A 207 9.80 -55.42 14.05
C SER A 207 10.46 -54.06 14.30
N HIS A 208 9.71 -52.95 14.22
CA HIS A 208 10.30 -51.63 14.31
C HIS A 208 10.51 -51.22 15.78
N SER A 209 11.74 -50.92 16.17
CA SER A 209 12.16 -50.82 17.57
C SER A 209 11.44 -49.76 18.42
N GLU A 210 10.80 -48.78 17.78
CA GLU A 210 10.13 -47.66 18.46
C GLU A 210 8.61 -47.85 18.55
N VAL A 211 8.02 -48.76 17.78
CA VAL A 211 6.56 -48.87 17.57
C VAL A 211 6.06 -50.32 17.61
N ASP A 212 6.88 -51.25 18.12
CA ASP A 212 6.60 -52.68 18.20
C ASP A 212 5.50 -53.02 19.23
N VAL A 213 4.23 -52.95 18.84
CA VAL A 213 3.12 -53.32 19.74
C VAL A 213 2.96 -54.85 19.82
N CYS A 214 3.31 -55.55 18.75
CA CYS A 214 3.05 -56.97 18.56
C CYS A 214 4.32 -57.81 18.62
N THR A 215 4.19 -59.08 18.98
CA THR A 215 5.31 -59.99 19.20
C THR A 215 5.22 -61.13 18.22
N ASN A 216 6.19 -61.30 17.32
CA ASN A 216 6.14 -62.37 16.32
C ASN A 216 6.61 -63.70 16.93
N SER A 217 5.73 -64.70 16.94
CA SER A 217 6.06 -66.09 17.34
C SER A 217 5.59 -67.11 16.29
N MET A 218 5.23 -66.64 15.10
CA MET A 218 4.68 -67.49 14.05
C MET A 218 5.79 -68.35 13.44
N SER A 219 5.48 -69.64 13.27
CA SER A 219 6.29 -70.57 12.50
C SER A 219 5.51 -71.02 11.28
N TYR A 220 6.16 -70.94 10.12
CA TYR A 220 5.59 -71.31 8.83
C TYR A 220 5.79 -72.79 8.47
N ILE A 221 6.31 -73.61 9.39
CA ILE A 221 6.59 -75.05 9.16
C ILE A 221 5.37 -75.80 8.58
N SER A 222 4.17 -75.55 9.12
CA SER A 222 2.94 -76.21 8.64
C SER A 222 2.53 -75.79 7.22
N LEU A 223 2.99 -74.63 6.75
CA LEU A 223 2.83 -74.23 5.35
C LEU A 223 3.81 -74.99 4.44
N PHE A 224 5.03 -75.32 4.90
CA PHE A 224 5.98 -76.12 4.12
C PHE A 224 5.55 -77.57 4.02
N GLU A 225 5.04 -78.12 5.12
CA GLU A 225 4.39 -79.43 5.12
C GLU A 225 3.28 -79.45 4.06
N LEU A 226 2.39 -78.45 4.06
CA LEU A 226 1.34 -78.32 3.06
C LEU A 226 1.88 -78.26 1.63
N GLN A 227 2.86 -77.41 1.37
CA GLN A 227 3.43 -77.23 0.03
C GLN A 227 4.14 -78.51 -0.46
N SER A 228 4.83 -79.23 0.44
CA SER A 228 5.48 -80.50 0.12
C SER A 228 4.46 -81.60 -0.24
N ILE A 229 3.28 -81.59 0.39
CA ILE A 229 2.18 -82.50 0.06
C ILE A 229 1.62 -82.16 -1.32
N LEU A 230 1.31 -80.89 -1.57
CA LEU A 230 0.64 -80.45 -2.81
C LEU A 230 1.52 -80.56 -4.06
N GLY A 231 2.85 -80.53 -3.93
CA GLY A 231 3.81 -80.71 -5.01
C GLY A 231 4.73 -79.50 -5.24
N PRO A 232 5.80 -79.68 -6.01
CA PRO A 232 6.78 -78.63 -6.26
C PRO A 232 6.20 -77.49 -7.11
N ARG A 233 6.66 -76.27 -6.79
CA ARG A 233 6.38 -75.05 -7.54
C ARG A 233 7.64 -74.21 -7.68
N ASN A 234 7.69 -73.42 -8.75
CA ASN A 234 8.73 -72.42 -8.94
C ASN A 234 8.09 -71.03 -8.95
N LEU A 235 8.72 -70.11 -8.21
CA LEU A 235 8.33 -68.72 -8.13
C LEU A 235 9.36 -67.87 -8.87
N GLU A 236 8.89 -66.81 -9.50
CA GLU A 236 9.72 -65.76 -10.07
C GLU A 236 9.34 -64.43 -9.43
N VAL A 237 10.36 -63.66 -9.03
CA VAL A 237 10.15 -62.31 -8.52
C VAL A 237 9.82 -61.39 -9.69
N THR A 238 8.64 -60.78 -9.65
CA THR A 238 8.14 -59.87 -10.69
C THR A 238 8.28 -58.40 -10.31
N GLY A 239 8.68 -58.09 -9.08
CA GLY A 239 8.88 -56.73 -8.58
C GLY A 239 8.99 -56.70 -7.06
N TYR A 240 8.91 -55.52 -6.48
CA TYR A 240 9.19 -55.26 -5.07
C TYR A 240 8.30 -54.13 -4.54
N ASN A 241 7.77 -54.32 -3.32
CA ASN A 241 7.10 -53.29 -2.54
C ASN A 241 8.06 -52.78 -1.48
N TYR A 242 8.26 -51.47 -1.46
CA TYR A 242 9.11 -50.79 -0.49
C TYR A 242 8.26 -50.08 0.55
N LEU A 243 8.64 -50.21 1.82
CA LEU A 243 8.23 -49.36 2.91
C LEU A 243 9.46 -48.70 3.49
N THR A 244 9.57 -47.38 3.33
CA THR A 244 10.67 -46.58 3.87
C THR A 244 10.18 -45.81 5.07
N ILE A 245 10.93 -45.91 6.16
CA ILE A 245 10.65 -45.26 7.44
C ILE A 245 11.87 -44.41 7.80
N LEU A 246 11.63 -43.15 8.14
CA LEU A 246 12.62 -42.22 8.68
C LEU A 246 12.20 -41.84 10.10
N THR A 247 12.92 -42.34 11.08
CA THR A 247 12.80 -41.83 12.46
C THR A 247 13.61 -40.55 12.60
N LEU A 248 12.95 -39.50 13.05
CA LEU A 248 13.55 -38.26 13.53
C LEU A 248 13.49 -38.26 15.04
N SER A 249 14.65 -38.17 15.69
CA SER A 249 14.68 -37.98 17.14
C SER A 249 15.47 -36.73 17.51
N LYS A 250 14.87 -35.86 18.33
CA LYS A 250 15.52 -34.63 18.79
C LYS A 250 16.63 -34.98 19.79
N ASP A 251 17.79 -34.36 19.63
CA ASP A 251 18.85 -34.39 20.62
C ASP A 251 18.58 -33.30 21.67
N GLU A 252 19.02 -33.49 22.91
CA GLU A 252 18.74 -32.58 24.04
C GLU A 252 19.31 -31.15 23.89
N SER A 253 19.78 -30.74 22.71
CA SER A 253 20.33 -29.41 22.48
C SER A 253 19.23 -28.34 22.31
N ASP A 254 19.39 -27.24 23.05
CA ASP A 254 18.52 -26.04 23.15
C ASP A 254 18.33 -25.24 21.83
N GLY A 255 18.52 -25.85 20.66
CA GLY A 255 18.35 -25.17 19.38
C GLY A 255 16.87 -24.92 19.08
N GLU A 256 16.38 -23.69 19.27
CA GLU A 256 15.08 -23.27 18.73
C GLU A 256 15.16 -23.12 17.20
N TYR A 257 14.44 -23.95 16.44
CA TYR A 257 14.22 -23.76 15.00
C TYR A 257 12.74 -23.52 14.73
N ALA A 258 12.45 -22.78 13.66
CA ALA A 258 11.10 -22.47 13.25
C ALA A 258 10.48 -23.63 12.45
N ASP A 259 11.26 -24.19 11.50
CA ASP A 259 10.82 -25.24 10.60
C ASP A 259 11.97 -26.23 10.29
N LEU A 260 11.66 -27.52 10.26
CA LEU A 260 12.49 -28.59 9.70
C LEU A 260 11.83 -29.15 8.43
N PHE A 261 12.51 -29.01 7.30
CA PHE A 261 12.11 -29.65 6.05
C PHE A 261 12.96 -30.90 5.84
N VAL A 262 12.30 -32.02 5.56
CA VAL A 262 12.96 -33.29 5.22
C VAL A 262 12.61 -33.63 3.78
N LYS A 263 13.63 -33.99 3.00
CA LYS A 263 13.52 -34.38 1.60
C LYS A 263 14.33 -35.64 1.37
N ASP A 264 13.64 -36.70 1.01
CA ASP A 264 14.25 -37.98 0.68
C ASP A 264 14.32 -38.19 -0.84
N GLU A 265 15.34 -38.92 -1.28
CA GLU A 265 15.60 -39.23 -2.68
C GLU A 265 15.60 -40.76 -2.84
N ILE A 266 14.71 -41.26 -3.68
CA ILE A 266 14.59 -42.69 -3.98
C ILE A 266 15.58 -43.00 -5.12
N PRO A 267 16.62 -43.82 -4.89
CA PRO A 267 17.69 -44.01 -5.88
C PRO A 267 17.29 -44.95 -7.03
N ILE A 268 16.20 -45.70 -6.88
CA ILE A 268 15.76 -46.76 -7.78
C ILE A 268 14.82 -46.19 -8.84
N ASP A 269 14.64 -46.88 -9.96
CA ASP A 269 13.56 -46.58 -10.91
C ASP A 269 12.22 -47.14 -10.41
N PHE A 270 11.19 -46.31 -10.44
CA PHE A 270 9.84 -46.65 -9.99
C PHE A 270 8.81 -45.79 -10.72
N ASP A 271 7.55 -46.21 -10.73
CA ASP A 271 6.47 -45.36 -11.22
C ASP A 271 6.12 -44.32 -10.13
N SER A 272 6.31 -43.04 -10.42
CA SER A 272 5.97 -41.94 -9.49
C SER A 272 4.53 -41.99 -8.98
N GLY A 273 3.59 -42.57 -9.74
CA GLY A 273 2.21 -42.78 -9.30
C GLY A 273 2.03 -43.86 -8.22
N SER A 274 3.06 -44.68 -7.97
CA SER A 274 3.07 -45.73 -6.94
C SER A 274 3.49 -45.25 -5.55
N ILE A 275 3.98 -44.01 -5.42
CA ILE A 275 4.31 -43.47 -4.10
C ILE A 275 3.01 -43.20 -3.35
N HIS A 276 2.89 -43.81 -2.18
CA HIS A 276 1.84 -43.53 -1.22
C HIS A 276 2.44 -42.99 0.07
N THR A 277 1.90 -41.87 0.53
CA THR A 277 2.22 -41.24 1.81
C THR A 277 0.92 -40.83 2.48
N VAL A 278 0.83 -41.08 3.78
CA VAL A 278 -0.31 -40.66 4.60
C VAL A 278 -0.13 -39.22 5.06
N GLN A 279 1.12 -38.85 5.31
CA GLN A 279 1.52 -37.57 5.84
C GLN A 279 1.54 -36.56 4.70
N LYS A 280 1.39 -35.27 5.02
CA LYS A 280 1.47 -34.25 3.98
C LYS A 280 2.90 -34.18 3.43
N ALA A 281 3.09 -34.70 2.22
CA ALA A 281 4.32 -34.60 1.48
C ALA A 281 4.08 -34.22 0.01
N VAL A 282 5.06 -33.57 -0.58
CA VAL A 282 5.14 -33.22 -2.00
C VAL A 282 6.01 -34.26 -2.67
N ILE A 283 5.46 -34.89 -3.71
CA ILE A 283 6.17 -35.87 -4.53
C ILE A 283 6.59 -35.16 -5.82
N ASP A 284 7.90 -35.14 -6.09
CA ASP A 284 8.48 -34.52 -7.28
C ASP A 284 9.51 -35.48 -7.91
N GLY A 285 9.06 -36.27 -8.89
CA GLY A 285 9.88 -37.29 -9.53
C GLY A 285 10.38 -38.34 -8.53
N LYS A 286 11.70 -38.36 -8.29
CA LYS A 286 12.37 -39.27 -7.34
C LYS A 286 12.38 -38.77 -5.89
N TYR A 287 11.78 -37.61 -5.63
CA TYR A 287 11.85 -36.97 -4.32
C TYR A 287 10.54 -37.04 -3.55
N VAL A 288 10.65 -37.31 -2.25
CA VAL A 288 9.56 -37.21 -1.26
C VAL A 288 9.94 -36.12 -0.27
N GLU A 289 9.18 -35.02 -0.26
CA GLU A 289 9.46 -33.84 0.58
C GLU A 289 8.29 -33.57 1.52
N TRP A 290 8.48 -33.73 2.83
CA TRP A 290 7.41 -33.53 3.81
C TRP A 290 7.15 -32.05 4.09
N THR A 291 5.92 -31.72 4.48
CA THR A 291 5.61 -30.39 5.01
C THR A 291 6.48 -30.09 6.24
N PRO A 292 6.85 -28.82 6.47
CA PRO A 292 7.75 -28.46 7.55
C PRO A 292 7.24 -28.94 8.91
N LEU A 293 8.11 -29.65 9.61
CA LEU A 293 7.92 -30.11 10.98
C LEU A 293 8.30 -28.98 11.95
N ARG A 294 7.60 -28.86 13.07
CA ARG A 294 7.83 -27.77 14.04
C ARG A 294 8.84 -28.21 15.10
N SER A 295 9.43 -27.23 15.79
CA SER A 295 10.41 -27.47 16.86
C SER A 295 9.85 -28.18 18.09
N ASP A 296 8.55 -28.07 18.30
CA ASP A 296 7.89 -28.58 19.49
C ASP A 296 7.68 -30.11 19.43
N ASP A 297 7.91 -30.72 18.25
CA ASP A 297 7.75 -32.16 18.04
C ASP A 297 9.04 -32.89 18.50
N GLU A 298 8.97 -33.61 19.63
CA GLU A 298 10.13 -34.26 20.27
C GLU A 298 10.75 -35.38 19.42
N ASP A 299 9.92 -36.26 18.86
CA ASP A 299 10.34 -37.28 17.89
C ASP A 299 9.22 -37.46 16.85
N GLU A 300 9.60 -37.71 15.60
CA GLU A 300 8.67 -37.87 14.48
C GLU A 300 9.02 -39.11 13.65
N ILE A 301 8.01 -39.77 13.10
CA ILE A 301 8.20 -40.88 12.15
C ILE A 301 7.65 -40.47 10.81
N LEU A 302 8.53 -40.35 9.83
CA LEU A 302 8.16 -40.09 8.45
C LEU A 302 8.18 -41.38 7.63
N PHE A 303 7.19 -41.60 6.77
CA PHE A 303 7.16 -42.81 5.96
C PHE A 303 6.48 -42.65 4.61
N TYR A 304 6.84 -43.55 3.70
CA TYR A 304 6.20 -43.70 2.40
C TYR A 304 6.38 -45.13 1.88
N THR A 305 5.49 -45.55 1.00
CA THR A 305 5.59 -46.82 0.27
C THR A 305 5.64 -46.58 -1.22
N PHE A 306 6.34 -47.44 -1.97
CA PHE A 306 6.36 -47.40 -3.43
C PHE A 306 6.64 -48.78 -4.02
N GLU A 307 6.41 -48.94 -5.32
CA GLU A 307 6.65 -50.20 -6.03
C GLU A 307 7.76 -50.02 -7.07
N SER A 308 8.61 -51.04 -7.23
CA SER A 308 9.66 -51.06 -8.25
C SER A 308 9.87 -52.47 -8.80
N ASP A 309 10.30 -52.59 -10.05
CA ASP A 309 10.66 -53.87 -10.67
C ASP A 309 12.07 -54.33 -10.26
N GLU A 310 12.87 -53.46 -9.64
CA GLU A 310 14.26 -53.71 -9.29
C GLU A 310 14.47 -53.81 -7.77
N LEU A 311 15.41 -54.68 -7.38
CA LEU A 311 15.94 -54.70 -6.02
C LEU A 311 17.04 -53.63 -5.92
N GLY A 312 16.76 -52.52 -5.25
CA GLY A 312 17.71 -51.43 -5.11
C GLY A 312 18.94 -51.81 -4.32
N ALA A 313 20.10 -51.25 -4.71
CA ALA A 313 21.33 -51.52 -4.00
C ALA A 313 21.42 -50.71 -2.69
N THR A 314 21.84 -51.36 -1.61
CA THR A 314 21.91 -50.74 -0.27
C THR A 314 22.91 -49.57 -0.17
N ASN A 315 23.86 -49.48 -1.10
CA ASN A 315 24.85 -48.42 -1.18
C ASN A 315 24.43 -47.20 -2.01
N GLU A 316 23.30 -47.27 -2.71
CA GLU A 316 22.77 -46.17 -3.54
C GLU A 316 21.92 -45.18 -2.74
N TRP A 317 21.47 -45.56 -1.55
CA TRP A 317 20.69 -44.69 -0.69
C TRP A 317 21.55 -43.57 -0.10
N GLU A 318 21.22 -42.34 -0.48
CA GLU A 318 21.80 -41.14 0.10
C GLU A 318 21.09 -40.76 1.39
N THR A 319 21.75 -39.99 2.26
CA THR A 319 21.05 -39.48 3.44
C THR A 319 20.01 -38.44 3.03
N PRO A 320 18.81 -38.42 3.66
CA PRO A 320 17.82 -37.39 3.37
C PRO A 320 18.41 -35.99 3.49
N LYS A 321 18.08 -35.15 2.53
CA LYS A 321 18.40 -33.73 2.54
C LYS A 321 17.46 -33.07 3.53
N TYR A 322 18.01 -32.22 4.39
CA TYR A 322 17.18 -31.47 5.32
C TYR A 322 17.59 -30.01 5.35
N LYS A 323 16.61 -29.20 5.67
CA LYS A 323 16.72 -27.76 5.64
C LYS A 323 16.09 -27.22 6.92
N VAL A 324 16.92 -26.54 7.69
CA VAL A 324 16.51 -25.97 8.98
C VAL A 324 16.38 -24.48 8.81
N ARG A 325 15.19 -23.95 9.09
CA ARG A 325 14.99 -22.51 9.25
C ARG A 325 15.10 -22.19 10.72
N THR A 326 16.18 -21.52 11.12
CA THR A 326 16.29 -20.94 12.46
C THR A 326 15.90 -19.47 12.40
N LEU A 327 15.10 -19.06 13.37
CA LEU A 327 14.86 -17.65 13.64
C LEU A 327 15.96 -17.21 14.60
N ASP A 328 16.87 -16.34 14.14
CA ASP A 328 17.87 -15.76 15.04
C ASP A 328 17.17 -14.81 16.02
N THR A 329 16.99 -15.27 17.26
CA THR A 329 16.39 -14.51 18.36
C THR A 329 17.43 -13.75 19.18
N THR A 330 18.71 -13.70 18.75
CA THR A 330 19.78 -12.98 19.48
C THR A 330 19.42 -11.52 19.71
N PHE A 331 18.69 -10.88 18.80
CA PHE A 331 18.21 -9.50 18.99
C PHE A 331 17.18 -9.35 20.13
N LEU A 332 16.49 -10.42 20.49
CA LEU A 332 15.56 -10.51 21.63
C LEU A 332 16.27 -10.88 22.93
N GLN A 333 17.59 -11.08 22.93
CA GLN A 333 18.35 -11.36 24.17
C GLN A 333 18.11 -10.33 25.29
N PRO A 334 17.99 -9.01 25.02
CA PRO A 334 17.59 -8.05 26.05
C PRO A 334 16.19 -8.33 26.64
N THR A 335 15.26 -8.84 25.83
CA THR A 335 13.93 -9.28 26.29
C THR A 335 14.09 -10.48 27.21
N PHE A 336 14.83 -11.53 26.81
CA PHE A 336 15.06 -12.71 27.66
C PHE A 336 15.73 -12.36 29.00
N VAL A 337 16.76 -11.53 28.98
CA VAL A 337 17.44 -11.07 30.21
C VAL A 337 16.49 -10.31 31.14
N VAL A 338 15.64 -9.44 30.59
CA VAL A 338 14.65 -8.72 31.40
C VAL A 338 13.58 -9.68 31.95
N PHE A 339 13.16 -10.66 31.16
CA PHE A 339 12.22 -11.69 31.60
C PHE A 339 12.79 -12.47 32.79
N ASP A 340 14.01 -13.01 32.68
CA ASP A 340 14.67 -13.78 33.75
C ASP A 340 14.88 -12.95 35.02
N LEU A 341 15.09 -11.64 34.88
CA LEU A 341 15.27 -10.73 36.01
C LEU A 341 13.94 -10.39 36.71
N ILE A 342 12.82 -10.38 35.98
CA ILE A 342 11.51 -9.94 36.49
C ILE A 342 10.64 -11.13 36.92
N LEU A 343 10.79 -12.29 36.30
CA LEU A 343 10.04 -13.50 36.64
C LEU A 343 10.10 -13.84 38.14
N PRO A 344 11.24 -13.74 38.85
CA PRO A 344 11.28 -13.99 40.30
C PRO A 344 10.54 -12.96 41.15
N LEU A 345 10.25 -11.77 40.60
CA LEU A 345 9.66 -10.63 41.30
C LEU A 345 8.16 -10.48 41.05
N THR A 346 7.62 -11.09 39.99
CA THR A 346 6.23 -10.94 39.56
C THR A 346 5.64 -12.27 39.09
N ASN A 347 4.41 -12.27 38.57
CA ASN A 347 3.89 -13.43 37.84
C ASN A 347 4.46 -13.50 36.40
N TYR A 348 4.32 -14.66 35.76
CA TYR A 348 4.77 -14.91 34.39
C TYR A 348 4.26 -13.84 33.40
N HIS A 349 2.96 -13.52 33.44
CA HIS A 349 2.32 -12.56 32.52
C HIS A 349 2.91 -11.16 32.61
N LEU A 350 3.17 -10.68 33.83
CA LEU A 350 3.84 -9.41 34.05
C LEU A 350 5.32 -9.47 33.65
N ALA A 351 6.00 -10.58 33.90
CA ALA A 351 7.38 -10.76 33.45
C ALA A 351 7.50 -10.71 31.92
N VAL A 352 6.59 -11.37 31.19
CA VAL A 352 6.47 -11.25 29.72
C VAL A 352 6.17 -9.81 29.30
N SER A 353 5.24 -9.15 29.98
CA SER A 353 4.87 -7.76 29.66
C SER A 353 6.06 -6.82 29.82
N PHE A 354 6.79 -6.96 30.94
CA PHE A 354 7.92 -6.12 31.26
C PHE A 354 9.13 -6.43 30.38
N SER A 355 9.34 -7.70 30.03
CA SER A 355 10.40 -8.11 29.11
C SER A 355 10.23 -7.51 27.73
N MET A 356 9.00 -7.36 27.24
CA MET A 356 8.73 -6.68 25.98
C MET A 356 8.86 -5.15 26.08
N ILE A 357 8.32 -4.55 27.14
CA ILE A 357 8.21 -3.08 27.22
C ILE A 357 9.51 -2.41 27.61
N ILE A 358 10.32 -2.97 28.53
CA ILE A 358 11.53 -2.28 29.02
C ILE A 358 12.56 -2.05 27.91
N PRO A 359 12.92 -3.04 27.06
CA PRO A 359 13.77 -2.82 25.91
C PRO A 359 13.19 -1.78 24.95
N LEU A 360 11.86 -1.80 24.74
CA LEU A 360 11.17 -0.84 23.89
C LEU A 360 11.25 0.60 24.44
N LEU A 361 11.06 0.79 25.75
CA LEU A 361 11.20 2.09 26.40
C LEU A 361 12.64 2.60 26.31
N LEU A 362 13.63 1.72 26.50
CA LEU A 362 15.04 2.05 26.34
C LEU A 362 15.35 2.49 24.90
N LEU A 363 14.81 1.80 23.90
CA LEU A 363 14.96 2.16 22.49
C LEU A 363 14.30 3.52 22.19
N ILE A 364 13.10 3.77 22.72
CA ILE A 364 12.43 5.08 22.61
C ILE A 364 13.28 6.18 23.25
N LEU A 365 13.90 5.90 24.40
CA LEU A 365 14.77 6.85 25.11
C LEU A 365 16.02 7.17 24.28
N ILE A 366 16.72 6.14 23.79
CA ILE A 366 17.91 6.29 22.94
C ILE A 366 17.56 7.06 21.67
N PHE A 367 16.45 6.72 21.02
CA PHE A 367 15.97 7.43 19.83
C PHE A 367 15.71 8.91 20.11
N ASN A 368 15.03 9.22 21.21
CA ASN A 368 14.80 10.62 21.62
C ASN A 368 16.12 11.35 21.89
N PHE A 369 17.10 10.68 22.50
CA PHE A 369 18.43 11.23 22.75
C PHE A 369 19.19 11.50 21.44
N VAL A 370 19.22 10.54 20.51
CA VAL A 370 19.85 10.72 19.19
C VAL A 370 19.19 11.87 18.42
N MET A 371 17.86 11.95 18.44
CA MET A 371 17.14 13.06 17.80
C MET A 371 17.44 14.41 18.46
N PHE A 372 17.63 14.45 19.77
CA PHE A 372 18.09 15.64 20.47
C PHE A 372 19.49 16.05 20.00
N VAL A 373 20.45 15.13 20.01
CA VAL A 373 21.84 15.36 19.56
C VAL A 373 21.86 15.83 18.10
N TYR A 374 21.13 15.16 17.21
CA TYR A 374 21.02 15.54 15.80
C TYR A 374 20.54 16.98 15.62
N ASN A 375 19.45 17.37 16.29
CA ASN A 375 18.90 18.72 16.15
C ASN A 375 19.84 19.80 16.73
N VAL A 376 20.57 19.48 17.81
CA VAL A 376 21.59 20.36 18.38
C VAL A 376 22.78 20.52 17.43
N LEU A 377 23.29 19.43 16.85
CA LEU A 377 24.39 19.45 15.90
C LEU A 377 23.99 20.17 14.60
N ALA A 378 22.80 19.90 14.06
CA ALA A 378 22.28 20.59 12.88
C ALA A 378 22.16 22.10 13.11
N ALA A 379 21.76 22.53 14.31
CA ALA A 379 21.74 23.94 14.67
C ALA A 379 23.17 24.52 14.71
N LYS A 380 24.13 23.81 15.31
CA LYS A 380 25.54 24.24 15.37
C LYS A 380 26.17 24.37 13.98
N ILE A 381 25.97 23.38 13.10
CA ILE A 381 26.45 23.41 11.70
C ILE A 381 25.83 24.58 10.93
N GLY A 382 24.53 24.84 11.15
CA GLY A 382 23.84 25.99 10.55
C GLY A 382 24.16 27.35 11.18
N LYS A 383 25.20 27.46 12.02
CA LYS A 383 25.56 28.67 12.80
C LYS A 383 24.40 29.26 13.61
N LYS A 384 23.45 28.43 14.04
CA LYS A 384 22.30 28.79 14.86
C LYS A 384 22.62 28.50 16.34
N THR A 385 21.97 29.22 17.24
CA THR A 385 22.14 29.00 18.68
C THR A 385 21.64 27.62 19.11
N PHE A 386 22.25 27.06 20.17
CA PHE A 386 21.82 25.80 20.81
C PHE A 386 20.30 25.77 21.07
N TYR A 387 19.75 26.91 21.51
CA TYR A 387 18.32 27.12 21.74
C TYR A 387 17.44 26.84 20.52
N ARG A 388 17.89 27.15 19.31
CA ARG A 388 17.14 26.85 18.07
C ARG A 388 17.13 25.35 17.76
N GLY A 389 18.21 24.64 18.07
CA GLY A 389 18.26 23.18 18.02
C GLY A 389 17.31 22.54 19.03
N MET A 390 17.28 23.07 20.26
CA MET A 390 16.35 22.63 21.30
C MET A 390 14.88 22.88 20.90
N LYS A 391 14.55 24.06 20.34
CA LYS A 391 13.21 24.38 19.79
C LYS A 391 12.81 23.39 18.70
N ASN A 392 13.72 23.06 17.78
CA ASN A 392 13.46 22.13 16.68
C ASN A 392 13.25 20.68 17.17
N TYR A 393 13.98 20.25 18.21
CA TYR A 393 13.80 18.93 18.83
C TYR A 393 12.48 18.81 19.59
N VAL A 394 12.14 19.81 20.40
CA VAL A 394 10.94 19.73 21.24
C VAL A 394 9.67 19.96 20.42
N GLY A 395 9.72 20.83 19.40
CA GLY A 395 8.57 21.16 18.57
C GLY A 395 7.47 21.91 19.33
N ILE A 396 6.26 21.95 18.75
CA ILE A 396 5.07 22.48 19.44
C ILE A 396 4.67 21.46 20.51
N PRO A 397 4.63 21.83 21.80
CA PRO A 397 4.28 20.88 22.87
C PRO A 397 2.87 20.34 22.64
N ASN A 398 2.75 19.02 22.62
CA ASN A 398 1.45 18.37 22.49
C ASN A 398 0.69 18.50 23.82
N LEU A 399 -0.37 19.32 23.84
CA LEU A 399 -1.14 19.65 25.04
C LEU A 399 -1.98 18.46 25.59
N GLY A 400 -1.99 17.32 24.88
CA GLY A 400 -2.76 16.12 25.24
C GLY A 400 -2.13 15.18 26.28
N TRP A 401 -0.92 15.44 26.79
CA TRP A 401 -0.17 14.49 27.63
C TRP A 401 -0.91 14.03 28.89
N LYS A 402 -1.79 14.87 29.47
CA LYS A 402 -2.60 14.49 30.65
C LYS A 402 -3.62 13.39 30.33
N ARG A 403 -4.23 13.45 29.15
CA ARG A 403 -5.19 12.43 28.69
C ARG A 403 -4.45 11.12 28.41
N ASP A 404 -3.30 11.22 27.76
CA ASP A 404 -2.46 10.07 27.42
C ASP A 404 -1.92 9.39 28.69
N LEU A 405 -1.54 10.18 29.70
CA LEU A 405 -1.16 9.68 31.03
C LEU A 405 -2.32 8.98 31.74
N ALA A 406 -3.50 9.59 31.76
CA ALA A 406 -4.68 9.00 32.39
C ALA A 406 -5.09 7.68 31.71
N PHE A 407 -5.12 7.65 30.38
CA PHE A 407 -5.38 6.43 29.61
C PHE A 407 -4.30 5.37 29.87
N GLY A 408 -3.02 5.76 29.88
CA GLY A 408 -1.90 4.86 30.16
C GLY A 408 -2.00 4.20 31.53
N LEU A 409 -2.28 4.97 32.58
CA LEU A 409 -2.42 4.46 33.95
C LEU A 409 -3.63 3.52 34.10
N VAL A 410 -4.77 3.87 33.50
CA VAL A 410 -5.97 3.01 33.53
C VAL A 410 -5.70 1.68 32.81
N ALA A 411 -5.13 1.72 31.61
CA ALA A 411 -4.77 0.52 30.87
C ALA A 411 -3.75 -0.33 31.65
N PHE A 412 -2.71 0.27 32.23
CA PHE A 412 -1.73 -0.44 33.03
C PHE A 412 -2.35 -1.14 34.25
N ALA A 413 -3.26 -0.46 34.95
CA ALA A 413 -3.99 -1.05 36.08
C ALA A 413 -4.87 -2.23 35.67
N ILE A 414 -5.54 -2.14 34.51
CA ILE A 414 -6.32 -3.25 33.94
C ILE A 414 -5.40 -4.45 33.61
N GLY A 415 -4.23 -4.20 33.03
CA GLY A 415 -3.27 -5.25 32.67
C GLY A 415 -2.74 -6.01 33.89
N ILE A 416 -2.40 -5.28 34.96
CA ILE A 416 -2.02 -5.88 36.25
C ILE A 416 -3.20 -6.66 36.84
N GLY A 417 -4.40 -6.09 36.83
CA GLY A 417 -5.61 -6.76 37.34
C GLY A 417 -5.87 -8.08 36.64
N ALA A 418 -5.83 -8.10 35.30
CA ALA A 418 -6.03 -9.31 34.50
C ALA A 418 -4.95 -10.39 34.76
N SER A 419 -3.72 -9.98 35.08
CA SER A 419 -2.63 -10.92 35.38
C SER A 419 -2.91 -11.81 36.58
N PHE A 420 -3.70 -11.34 37.56
CA PHE A 420 -4.06 -12.11 38.76
C PHE A 420 -5.16 -13.14 38.52
N PHE A 421 -5.91 -13.03 37.42
CA PHE A 421 -7.01 -13.93 37.07
C PHE A 421 -6.69 -14.88 35.91
N SER A 422 -5.48 -14.76 35.35
CA SER A 422 -5.02 -15.61 34.24
C SER A 422 -4.47 -16.93 34.76
N THR A 423 -4.53 -17.98 33.94
CA THR A 423 -4.08 -19.32 34.35
C THR A 423 -2.57 -19.38 34.57
N SER A 424 -2.13 -20.26 35.48
CA SER A 424 -0.70 -20.53 35.72
C SER A 424 -0.10 -21.27 34.54
N VAL A 425 1.00 -20.79 33.97
CA VAL A 425 1.73 -21.49 32.91
C VAL A 425 2.59 -22.61 33.53
N PRO A 426 2.56 -23.84 32.99
CA PRO A 426 3.36 -24.95 33.51
C PRO A 426 4.88 -24.77 33.28
N ASP A 427 5.29 -24.08 32.23
CA ASP A 427 6.71 -23.80 31.93
C ASP A 427 7.12 -22.38 32.32
N GLN A 428 8.27 -22.28 33.01
CA GLN A 428 8.84 -21.01 33.52
C GLN A 428 9.84 -20.36 32.54
N THR A 429 10.05 -20.92 31.36
CA THR A 429 10.97 -20.40 30.34
C THR A 429 10.21 -19.64 29.25
N LEU A 430 10.71 -18.46 28.86
CA LEU A 430 10.11 -17.68 27.78
C LEU A 430 10.47 -18.29 26.41
N GLN A 431 9.57 -19.09 25.86
CA GLN A 431 9.67 -19.58 24.47
C GLN A 431 8.73 -18.78 23.57
N LEU A 432 9.25 -18.24 22.46
CA LEU A 432 8.50 -17.26 21.66
C LEU A 432 7.30 -17.87 20.94
N PHE A 433 7.44 -19.11 20.44
CA PHE A 433 6.40 -19.80 19.67
C PHE A 433 5.27 -20.31 20.57
N SER A 434 5.61 -20.90 21.71
CA SER A 434 4.63 -21.35 22.69
C SER A 434 3.88 -20.16 23.31
N LEU A 435 4.55 -19.02 23.52
CA LEU A 435 3.91 -17.79 23.99
C LEU A 435 2.80 -17.32 23.03
N VAL A 436 3.00 -17.39 21.72
CA VAL A 436 1.98 -16.97 20.74
C VAL A 436 0.76 -17.87 20.83
N ASN A 437 0.94 -19.19 20.83
CA ASN A 437 -0.17 -20.14 20.93
C ASN A 437 -0.93 -19.95 22.25
N TYR A 438 -0.19 -19.87 23.36
CA TYR A 438 -0.75 -19.67 24.69
C TYR A 438 -1.55 -18.37 24.83
N VAL A 439 -1.05 -17.26 24.28
CA VAL A 439 -1.75 -15.96 24.32
C VAL A 439 -3.06 -15.98 23.53
N PHE A 440 -3.18 -16.82 22.50
CA PHE A 440 -4.45 -16.99 21.78
C PHE A 440 -5.43 -17.92 22.50
N GLU A 441 -4.92 -18.84 23.33
CA GLU A 441 -5.73 -19.79 24.10
C GLU A 441 -6.25 -19.22 25.43
N ASP A 442 -5.51 -18.31 26.08
CA ASP A 442 -5.94 -17.62 27.31
C ASP A 442 -6.20 -16.11 27.07
N PRO A 443 -7.49 -15.70 26.92
CA PRO A 443 -7.86 -14.29 26.75
C PRO A 443 -7.43 -13.38 27.90
N GLY A 444 -7.32 -13.93 29.13
CA GLY A 444 -6.86 -13.19 30.30
C GLY A 444 -5.39 -12.80 30.18
N ALA A 445 -4.56 -13.75 29.74
CA ALA A 445 -3.13 -13.52 29.48
C ALA A 445 -2.94 -12.46 28.39
N LEU A 446 -3.72 -12.53 27.29
CA LEU A 446 -3.69 -11.53 26.22
C LEU A 446 -4.01 -10.12 26.73
N ILE A 447 -5.10 -9.97 27.49
CA ILE A 447 -5.50 -8.67 28.06
C ILE A 447 -4.42 -8.16 29.00
N SER A 448 -3.87 -9.03 29.84
CA SER A 448 -2.80 -8.67 30.77
C SER A 448 -1.58 -8.12 30.05
N ILE A 449 -1.06 -8.86 29.07
CA ILE A 449 0.14 -8.48 28.32
C ILE A 449 -0.10 -7.19 27.53
N PHE A 450 -1.20 -7.14 26.76
CA PHE A 450 -1.51 -6.00 25.91
C PHE A 450 -1.71 -4.71 26.71
N CYS A 451 -2.55 -4.75 27.75
CA CYS A 451 -2.87 -3.56 28.55
C CYS A 451 -1.67 -3.07 29.36
N THR A 452 -0.81 -3.98 29.84
CA THR A 452 0.43 -3.60 30.56
C THR A 452 1.43 -2.93 29.63
N VAL A 453 1.67 -3.50 28.43
CA VAL A 453 2.59 -2.94 27.42
C VAL A 453 2.08 -1.58 26.92
N VAL A 454 0.83 -1.50 26.49
CA VAL A 454 0.22 -0.26 25.97
C VAL A 454 0.14 0.80 27.06
N GLY A 455 -0.32 0.44 28.25
CA GLY A 455 -0.43 1.36 29.38
C GLY A 455 0.91 1.97 29.78
N SER A 456 1.94 1.14 29.85
CA SER A 456 3.32 1.59 30.11
C SER A 456 3.85 2.52 29.02
N LEU A 457 3.59 2.21 27.74
CA LEU A 457 4.04 3.02 26.61
C LEU A 457 3.38 4.40 26.58
N PHE A 458 2.07 4.47 26.81
CA PHE A 458 1.34 5.74 26.92
C PHE A 458 1.81 6.57 28.12
N THR A 459 2.02 5.92 29.26
CA THR A 459 2.55 6.57 30.46
C THR A 459 3.94 7.15 30.22
N PHE A 460 4.85 6.37 29.64
CA PHE A 460 6.21 6.81 29.35
C PHE A 460 6.25 7.96 28.33
N THR A 461 5.48 7.85 27.24
CA THR A 461 5.41 8.92 26.23
C THR A 461 4.77 10.20 26.77
N ALA A 462 3.79 10.09 27.67
CA ALA A 462 3.21 11.23 28.38
C ALA A 462 4.22 11.90 29.33
N ILE A 463 5.02 11.11 30.07
CA ILE A 463 6.11 11.63 30.91
C ILE A 463 7.15 12.36 30.04
N LEU A 464 7.57 11.77 28.92
CA LEU A 464 8.48 12.45 27.98
C LEU A 464 7.90 13.76 27.45
N ALA A 465 6.61 13.80 27.12
CA ALA A 465 5.93 15.01 26.68
C ALA A 465 5.85 16.07 27.80
N PHE A 466 5.60 15.65 29.05
CA PHE A 466 5.62 16.50 30.22
C PHE A 466 7.00 17.11 30.46
N VAL A 467 8.06 16.29 30.51
CA VAL A 467 9.45 16.75 30.68
C VAL A 467 9.83 17.73 29.58
N LYS A 468 9.46 17.44 28.32
CA LYS A 468 9.67 18.35 27.19
C LYS A 468 8.91 19.67 27.35
N SER A 469 7.68 19.64 27.85
CA SER A 469 6.87 20.83 28.11
C SER A 469 7.44 21.68 29.24
N GLU A 470 7.88 21.07 30.34
CA GLU A 470 8.47 21.79 31.48
C GLU A 470 9.84 22.38 31.14
N ALA A 471 10.70 21.64 30.41
CA ALA A 471 11.97 22.15 29.90
C ALA A 471 11.79 23.38 28.99
N LEU A 472 10.68 23.44 28.24
CA LEU A 472 10.30 24.63 27.47
C LEU A 472 9.79 25.77 28.35
N GLN A 473 8.97 25.50 29.38
CA GLN A 473 8.43 26.57 30.25
C GLN A 473 9.52 27.35 31.00
N ALA A 474 10.55 26.65 31.48
CA ALA A 474 11.68 27.28 32.17
C ALA A 474 12.51 28.19 31.25
N SER A 475 12.58 27.88 29.95
CA SER A 475 13.38 28.60 28.97
C SER A 475 12.63 29.70 28.17
N TYR A 476 11.28 29.71 28.20
CA TYR A 476 10.44 30.56 27.34
C TYR A 476 9.65 31.69 28.02
N ARG A 477 9.67 31.85 29.35
CA ARG A 477 8.92 32.94 30.02
C ARG A 477 9.25 34.34 29.47
N GLY A 478 10.47 34.58 28.98
CA GLY A 478 10.89 35.86 28.38
C GLY A 478 10.56 36.04 26.88
N ILE A 479 10.32 34.95 26.13
CA ILE A 479 10.13 34.99 24.67
C ILE A 479 8.63 34.97 24.30
N LEU A 480 7.79 34.25 25.05
CA LEU A 480 6.34 34.22 24.83
C LEU A 480 5.64 35.57 25.04
N VAL A 481 6.20 36.43 25.89
CA VAL A 481 5.70 37.82 26.07
C VAL A 481 6.06 38.68 24.85
N LYS A 482 7.25 38.49 24.26
CA LYS A 482 7.70 39.21 23.05
C LYS A 482 7.02 38.73 21.76
N GLU A 483 6.73 37.43 21.62
CA GLU A 483 5.97 36.90 20.46
C GLU A 483 4.49 37.30 20.50
N LYS A 484 3.87 37.39 21.69
CA LYS A 484 2.47 37.86 21.79
C LYS A 484 2.31 39.33 21.46
N THR A 485 3.28 40.17 21.78
CA THR A 485 3.28 41.59 21.38
C THR A 485 3.52 41.73 19.88
N ALA A 486 4.52 41.02 19.32
CA ALA A 486 4.80 41.06 17.88
C ALA A 486 3.61 40.58 17.02
N ALA A 487 2.92 39.51 17.43
CA ALA A 487 1.74 39.05 16.70
C ALA A 487 0.53 40.02 16.81
N LEU A 488 0.41 40.76 17.92
CA LEU A 488 -0.60 41.82 18.04
C LEU A 488 -0.24 43.04 17.16
N ASP A 489 1.06 43.34 17.03
CA ASP A 489 1.56 44.37 16.12
C ASP A 489 1.25 44.02 14.66
N GLU A 490 1.43 42.75 14.25
CA GLU A 490 1.06 42.25 12.91
C GLU A 490 -0.45 42.38 12.62
N VAL A 491 -1.32 42.21 13.63
CA VAL A 491 -2.76 42.45 13.48
C VAL A 491 -3.06 43.93 13.28
N SER A 492 -2.35 44.81 13.99
CA SER A 492 -2.46 46.26 13.81
C SER A 492 -2.01 46.67 12.41
N GLU A 493 -0.87 46.16 11.95
CA GLU A 493 -0.33 46.40 10.62
C GLU A 493 -1.29 45.92 9.52
N LEU A 494 -1.89 44.74 9.68
CA LEU A 494 -2.89 44.21 8.74
C LEU A 494 -4.13 45.13 8.64
N LYS A 495 -4.59 45.69 9.77
CA LYS A 495 -5.71 46.66 9.79
C LYS A 495 -5.34 47.94 9.07
N GLU A 496 -4.15 48.47 9.31
CA GLU A 496 -3.64 49.67 8.64
C GLU A 496 -3.52 49.45 7.13
N LYS A 497 -2.93 48.33 6.70
CA LYS A 497 -2.82 47.94 5.28
C LYS A 497 -4.19 47.73 4.63
N LEU A 498 -5.19 47.19 5.34
CA LEU A 498 -6.56 47.09 4.84
C LEU A 498 -7.22 48.45 4.62
N LEU A 499 -7.03 49.40 5.55
CA LEU A 499 -7.52 50.77 5.39
C LEU A 499 -6.82 51.48 4.23
N LEU A 500 -5.51 51.31 4.10
CA LEU A 500 -4.74 51.82 2.97
C LEU A 500 -5.24 51.24 1.64
N LEU A 501 -5.43 49.93 1.55
CA LEU A 501 -5.97 49.27 0.36
C LEU A 501 -7.36 49.78 0.01
N LYS A 502 -8.24 49.99 1.01
CA LYS A 502 -9.57 50.57 0.82
C LYS A 502 -9.50 52.00 0.25
N SER A 503 -8.58 52.83 0.75
CA SER A 503 -8.34 54.17 0.21
C SER A 503 -7.88 54.08 -1.25
N MET A 504 -6.86 53.27 -1.53
CA MET A 504 -6.33 53.08 -2.89
C MET A 504 -7.38 52.58 -3.88
N ILE A 505 -8.23 51.63 -3.46
CA ILE A 505 -9.36 51.15 -4.28
C ILE A 505 -10.29 52.30 -4.65
N ASN A 506 -10.64 53.18 -3.69
CA ASN A 506 -11.53 54.31 -3.95
C ASN A 506 -10.89 55.35 -4.86
N ASP A 507 -9.62 55.67 -4.64
CA ASP A 507 -8.89 56.67 -5.42
C ASP A 507 -8.67 56.17 -6.86
N TYR A 508 -8.22 54.93 -7.02
CA TYR A 508 -7.88 54.36 -8.33
C TYR A 508 -9.13 54.04 -9.15
N LYS A 509 -10.25 53.73 -8.48
CA LYS A 509 -11.56 53.61 -9.13
C LYS A 509 -12.01 54.93 -9.74
N LYS A 510 -11.79 56.06 -9.05
CA LYS A 510 -12.10 57.40 -9.60
C LYS A 510 -11.22 57.72 -10.80
N GLU A 511 -9.98 57.27 -10.78
CA GLU A 511 -9.02 57.42 -11.89
C GLU A 511 -9.23 56.41 -13.03
N GLY A 512 -10.18 55.46 -12.90
CA GLY A 512 -10.56 54.52 -13.95
C GLY A 512 -9.67 53.27 -14.09
N PHE A 513 -8.84 52.95 -13.08
CA PHE A 513 -8.03 51.73 -13.09
C PHE A 513 -8.87 50.48 -12.79
N ASP A 514 -8.45 49.32 -13.32
CA ASP A 514 -9.02 48.03 -12.92
C ASP A 514 -8.56 47.64 -11.50
N ILE A 515 -9.53 47.62 -10.59
CA ILE A 515 -9.38 47.33 -9.16
C ILE A 515 -9.90 45.94 -8.76
N SER A 516 -10.27 45.09 -9.71
CA SER A 516 -10.96 43.81 -9.43
C SER A 516 -10.16 42.90 -8.49
N GLU A 517 -8.86 42.75 -8.74
CA GLU A 517 -7.94 41.97 -7.92
C GLU A 517 -7.79 42.56 -6.50
N ALA A 518 -7.71 43.89 -6.40
CA ALA A 518 -7.60 44.60 -5.14
C ALA A 518 -8.87 44.51 -4.30
N TYR A 519 -10.04 44.63 -4.94
CA TYR A 519 -11.34 44.47 -4.29
C TYR A 519 -11.53 43.05 -3.76
N ASN A 520 -11.17 42.03 -4.54
CA ASN A 520 -11.22 40.63 -4.10
C ASN A 520 -10.29 40.35 -2.91
N ALA A 521 -9.09 40.93 -2.90
CA ALA A 521 -8.18 40.81 -1.78
C ALA A 521 -8.74 41.48 -0.51
N TYR A 522 -9.30 42.69 -0.64
CA TYR A 522 -9.95 43.41 0.47
C TYR A 522 -11.15 42.64 1.05
N VAL A 523 -12.06 42.14 0.20
CA VAL A 523 -13.24 41.38 0.66
C VAL A 523 -12.87 40.03 1.30
N SER A 524 -11.77 39.41 0.87
CA SER A 524 -11.34 38.10 1.40
C SER A 524 -10.88 38.12 2.86
N VAL A 525 -10.67 39.31 3.44
CA VAL A 525 -10.23 39.48 4.84
C VAL A 525 -11.33 40.21 5.62
N PRO A 526 -12.27 39.48 6.27
CA PRO A 526 -13.38 40.11 6.99
C PRO A 526 -12.88 40.82 8.25
N MET A 527 -13.13 42.13 8.34
CA MET A 527 -12.69 42.97 9.45
C MET A 527 -13.25 42.49 10.79
N ASP A 528 -14.49 42.00 10.80
CA ASP A 528 -15.17 41.46 11.99
C ASP A 528 -14.44 40.26 12.63
N LYS A 529 -13.68 39.49 11.83
CA LYS A 529 -12.84 38.40 12.35
C LYS A 529 -11.56 38.94 12.97
N LEU A 530 -10.99 40.02 12.44
CA LEU A 530 -9.79 40.67 12.98
C LEU A 530 -10.06 41.43 14.28
N GLU A 531 -11.27 41.96 14.47
CA GLU A 531 -11.69 42.60 15.73
C GLU A 531 -11.79 41.63 16.90
N LYS A 532 -12.06 40.34 16.62
CA LYS A 532 -12.18 39.29 17.64
C LYS A 532 -10.83 38.67 18.02
N VAL A 533 -9.73 39.04 17.36
CA VAL A 533 -8.38 38.56 17.70
C VAL A 533 -7.84 39.31 18.91
N ASN A 534 -7.46 38.58 19.95
CA ASN A 534 -6.87 39.08 21.19
C ASN A 534 -5.71 38.18 21.65
N SER A 535 -5.04 38.59 22.73
CA SER A 535 -3.86 37.89 23.29
C SER A 535 -4.11 36.44 23.75
N LYS A 536 -5.37 35.98 23.80
CA LYS A 536 -5.77 34.62 24.18
C LYS A 536 -5.99 33.69 22.97
N ASN A 537 -6.33 34.21 21.79
CA ASN A 537 -6.65 33.40 20.60
C ASN A 537 -5.70 33.63 19.41
N ILE A 538 -4.74 34.54 19.51
CA ILE A 538 -3.83 34.93 18.43
C ILE A 538 -3.07 33.76 17.77
N ASN A 539 -2.64 32.77 18.55
CA ASN A 539 -1.93 31.60 18.03
C ASN A 539 -2.78 30.72 17.11
N LYS A 540 -4.11 30.74 17.26
CA LYS A 540 -5.03 30.01 16.36
C LYS A 540 -5.17 30.69 15.00
N HIS A 541 -4.85 31.99 14.93
CA HIS A 541 -5.06 32.83 13.75
C HIS A 541 -3.75 33.32 13.11
N ALA A 542 -2.58 33.03 13.70
CA ALA A 542 -1.28 33.48 13.22
C ALA A 542 -1.02 33.14 11.73
N SER A 543 -1.31 31.91 11.30
CA SER A 543 -1.13 31.51 9.90
C SER A 543 -2.11 32.18 8.92
N PHE A 544 -3.28 32.60 9.41
CA PHE A 544 -4.24 33.39 8.63
C PHE A 544 -3.80 34.85 8.53
N ILE A 545 -3.28 35.43 9.62
CA ILE A 545 -2.77 36.81 9.68
C ILE A 545 -1.58 36.98 8.72
N ASP A 546 -0.56 36.13 8.84
CA ASP A 546 0.64 36.17 7.99
C ASP A 546 0.31 36.01 6.49
N LYS A 547 -0.55 35.04 6.14
CA LYS A 547 -1.01 34.87 4.76
C LYS A 547 -1.80 36.07 4.24
N SER A 548 -2.64 36.67 5.09
CA SER A 548 -3.46 37.82 4.71
C SER A 548 -2.61 39.08 4.53
N LEU A 549 -1.61 39.28 5.40
CA LEU A 549 -0.68 40.41 5.36
C LEU A 549 0.17 40.37 4.08
N ASN A 550 0.78 39.22 3.78
CA ASN A 550 1.53 39.02 2.53
C ASN A 550 0.64 39.23 1.29
N LYS A 551 -0.60 38.73 1.30
CA LYS A 551 -1.54 38.89 0.19
C LYS A 551 -1.89 40.36 -0.04
N ILE A 552 -2.20 41.11 1.01
CA ILE A 552 -2.58 42.53 0.92
C ILE A 552 -1.38 43.38 0.50
N GLU A 553 -0.19 43.10 1.02
CA GLU A 553 1.04 43.83 0.67
C GLU A 553 1.44 43.66 -0.79
N ASN A 554 1.32 42.43 -1.32
CA ASN A 554 1.54 42.17 -2.74
C ASN A 554 0.54 42.94 -3.63
N VAL A 555 -0.72 43.04 -3.20
CA VAL A 555 -1.74 43.79 -3.95
C VAL A 555 -1.49 45.30 -3.88
N ILE A 556 -1.14 45.83 -2.71
CA ILE A 556 -0.80 47.26 -2.54
C ILE A 556 0.40 47.63 -3.41
N SER A 557 1.47 46.83 -3.37
CA SER A 557 2.67 47.07 -4.19
C SER A 557 2.35 46.98 -5.69
N LEU A 558 1.54 46.01 -6.11
CA LEU A 558 1.10 45.87 -7.49
C LEU A 558 0.27 47.08 -7.96
N LEU A 559 -0.66 47.57 -7.12
CA LEU A 559 -1.41 48.80 -7.42
C LEU A 559 -0.48 50.02 -7.54
N LYS A 560 0.44 50.22 -6.59
CA LYS A 560 1.41 51.33 -6.65
C LYS A 560 2.25 51.28 -7.92
N ASN A 561 2.81 50.12 -8.25
CA ASN A 561 3.62 49.93 -9.45
C ASN A 561 2.81 50.20 -10.73
N ARG A 562 1.52 49.81 -10.77
CA ARG A 562 0.62 50.12 -11.90
C ARG A 562 0.43 51.62 -12.07
N ARG A 563 0.18 52.35 -10.98
CA ARG A 563 0.04 53.82 -11.00
C ARG A 563 1.33 54.51 -11.41
N GLU A 564 2.47 54.14 -10.83
CA GLU A 564 3.77 54.73 -11.15
C GLU A 564 4.13 54.50 -12.63
N SER A 565 3.87 53.29 -13.15
CA SER A 565 4.08 52.98 -14.57
C SER A 565 3.15 53.80 -15.47
N ALA A 566 1.89 53.97 -15.06
CA ALA A 566 0.92 54.77 -15.79
C ALA A 566 1.30 56.26 -15.81
N GLU A 567 1.69 56.84 -14.68
CA GLU A 567 2.09 58.24 -14.58
C GLU A 567 3.39 58.53 -15.34
N LYS A 568 4.38 57.64 -15.24
CA LYS A 568 5.69 57.81 -15.87
C LYS A 568 5.62 57.74 -17.40
N ASN A 569 4.81 56.83 -17.94
CA ASN A 569 4.80 56.53 -19.37
C ASN A 569 3.61 57.15 -20.12
N TRP A 570 2.71 57.87 -19.43
CA TRP A 570 1.48 58.39 -20.04
C TRP A 570 1.74 59.24 -21.28
N SER A 571 2.73 60.15 -21.21
CA SER A 571 3.08 61.03 -22.34
C SER A 571 3.45 60.23 -23.59
N ASP A 572 4.27 59.20 -23.42
CA ASP A 572 4.73 58.35 -24.52
C ASP A 572 3.60 57.49 -25.08
N TRP A 573 2.75 56.95 -24.20
CA TRP A 573 1.58 56.15 -24.59
C TRP A 573 0.56 57.00 -25.34
N SER A 574 0.25 58.20 -24.85
CA SER A 574 -0.67 59.13 -25.51
C SER A 574 -0.18 59.49 -26.90
N SER A 575 1.11 59.85 -27.04
CA SER A 575 1.69 60.15 -28.36
C SER A 575 1.67 58.95 -29.30
N SER A 576 1.90 57.75 -28.79
CA SER A 576 1.89 56.52 -29.60
C SER A 576 0.48 56.16 -30.06
N ILE A 577 -0.53 56.35 -29.19
CA ILE A 577 -1.94 56.16 -29.57
C ILE A 577 -2.32 57.14 -30.69
N SER A 578 -1.93 58.43 -30.59
CA SER A 578 -2.17 59.42 -31.66
C SER A 578 -1.49 59.01 -32.97
N GLN A 579 -0.26 58.50 -32.94
CA GLN A 579 0.46 58.03 -34.13
C GLN A 579 -0.20 56.82 -34.79
N GLU A 580 -0.68 55.86 -34.00
CA GLU A 580 -1.40 54.70 -34.55
C GLU A 580 -2.72 55.16 -35.20
N PHE A 581 -3.37 56.17 -34.63
CA PHE A 581 -4.54 56.80 -35.20
C PHE A 581 -4.29 57.64 -36.47
N GLU A 582 -3.04 57.98 -36.78
CA GLU A 582 -2.69 58.57 -38.09
C GLU A 582 -2.66 57.50 -39.20
N LYS A 583 -2.46 56.23 -38.83
CA LYS A 583 -2.34 55.11 -39.76
C LYS A 583 -3.68 54.40 -39.98
N GLU A 584 -4.45 54.22 -38.92
CA GLU A 584 -5.70 53.47 -38.90
C GLU A 584 -6.80 54.27 -38.17
N ASP A 585 -8.02 54.29 -38.71
CA ASP A 585 -9.16 54.97 -38.09
C ASP A 585 -9.77 54.18 -36.92
N GLU A 586 -9.35 52.92 -36.74
CA GLU A 586 -9.80 52.00 -35.71
C GLU A 586 -8.60 51.30 -35.05
N LEU A 587 -8.52 51.31 -33.72
CA LEU A 587 -7.46 50.66 -32.94
C LEU A 587 -8.04 49.68 -31.93
N HIS A 588 -7.68 48.41 -32.04
CA HIS A 588 -8.00 47.41 -31.03
C HIS A 588 -7.15 47.61 -29.76
N LEU A 589 -7.73 47.47 -28.57
CA LEU A 589 -6.95 47.54 -27.32
C LEU A 589 -5.82 46.50 -27.31
N SER A 590 -6.02 45.33 -27.93
CA SER A 590 -5.01 44.29 -28.05
C SER A 590 -3.79 44.70 -28.90
N SER A 591 -3.95 45.62 -29.85
CA SER A 591 -2.86 46.11 -30.71
C SER A 591 -1.98 47.17 -30.03
N LEU A 592 -2.41 47.73 -28.89
CA LEU A 592 -1.63 48.63 -28.03
C LEU A 592 -0.56 47.86 -27.23
N THR A 593 0.33 47.17 -27.94
CA THR A 593 1.36 46.28 -27.37
C THR A 593 2.39 47.00 -26.53
N PHE A 594 2.61 48.30 -26.77
CA PHE A 594 3.47 49.19 -25.98
C PHE A 594 2.88 49.54 -24.60
N ILE A 595 1.60 49.25 -24.35
CA ILE A 595 0.93 49.43 -23.07
C ILE A 595 0.76 48.06 -22.39
N PRO A 596 1.14 47.90 -21.11
CA PRO A 596 0.88 46.66 -20.36
C PRO A 596 -0.60 46.28 -20.37
N VAL A 597 -0.90 44.98 -20.49
CA VAL A 597 -2.28 44.48 -20.65
C VAL A 597 -3.23 45.04 -19.59
N SER A 598 -2.81 45.09 -18.32
CA SER A 598 -3.62 45.59 -17.20
C SER A 598 -3.90 47.10 -17.22
N LEU A 599 -3.28 47.86 -18.12
CA LEU A 599 -3.39 49.33 -18.20
C LEU A 599 -3.99 49.82 -19.53
N ARG A 600 -4.22 48.93 -20.51
CA ARG A 600 -4.73 49.31 -21.85
C ARG A 600 -6.08 50.01 -21.81
N THR A 601 -7.04 49.45 -21.06
CA THR A 601 -8.38 50.04 -20.90
C THR A 601 -8.33 51.40 -20.20
N TRP A 602 -7.47 51.53 -19.19
CA TRP A 602 -7.25 52.82 -18.50
C TRP A 602 -6.65 53.86 -19.45
N ALA A 603 -5.58 53.50 -20.16
CA ALA A 603 -4.88 54.41 -21.07
C ALA A 603 -5.82 54.88 -22.19
N ALA A 604 -6.62 53.97 -22.74
CA ALA A 604 -7.61 54.27 -23.76
C ALA A 604 -8.73 55.21 -23.26
N ASN A 605 -9.28 54.97 -22.05
CA ASN A 605 -10.25 55.88 -21.42
C ASN A 605 -9.66 57.27 -21.16
N LYS A 606 -8.42 57.31 -20.66
CA LYS A 606 -7.72 58.57 -20.40
C LYS A 606 -7.46 59.34 -21.69
N PHE A 607 -7.10 58.63 -22.77
CA PHE A 607 -6.85 59.23 -24.08
C PHE A 607 -8.11 59.93 -24.62
N ILE A 608 -9.26 59.24 -24.60
CA ILE A 608 -10.56 59.82 -25.00
C ILE A 608 -10.90 61.07 -24.17
N THR A 609 -10.64 61.01 -22.86
CA THR A 609 -10.96 62.11 -21.94
C THR A 609 -10.08 63.35 -22.19
N GLU A 610 -8.80 63.15 -22.47
CA GLU A 610 -7.84 64.24 -22.71
C GLU A 610 -7.87 64.78 -24.15
N HIS A 611 -8.37 64.00 -25.13
CA HIS A 611 -8.43 64.36 -26.55
C HIS A 611 -9.86 64.37 -27.13
N PRO A 612 -10.81 65.12 -26.54
CA PRO A 612 -12.21 65.11 -27.00
C PRO A 612 -12.37 65.66 -28.44
N GLY A 613 -11.42 66.48 -28.90
CA GLY A 613 -11.43 67.06 -30.25
C GLY A 613 -11.05 66.09 -31.38
N GLU A 614 -10.50 64.91 -31.05
CA GLU A 614 -10.17 63.87 -32.04
C GLU A 614 -11.38 63.00 -32.42
N GLY A 615 -12.50 63.14 -31.70
CA GLY A 615 -13.73 62.40 -32.00
C GLY A 615 -13.61 60.89 -31.77
N VAL A 616 -12.71 60.45 -30.90
CA VAL A 616 -12.46 59.04 -30.59
C VAL A 616 -13.45 58.53 -29.55
N PHE A 617 -14.03 57.34 -29.76
CA PHE A 617 -14.94 56.69 -28.80
C PHE A 617 -14.71 55.17 -28.74
N PHE A 618 -15.27 54.54 -27.70
CA PHE A 618 -15.23 53.08 -27.52
C PHE A 618 -16.38 52.38 -28.24
N GLU A 619 -16.04 51.32 -28.98
CA GLU A 619 -16.97 50.31 -29.46
C GLU A 619 -16.44 48.91 -29.08
N GLY A 620 -16.84 48.43 -27.89
CA GLY A 620 -16.28 47.21 -27.32
C GLY A 620 -14.81 47.38 -26.92
N GLU A 621 -13.93 46.54 -27.47
CA GLU A 621 -12.47 46.61 -27.28
C GLU A 621 -11.75 47.42 -28.38
N VAL A 622 -12.48 48.25 -29.12
CA VAL A 622 -11.93 49.06 -30.22
C VAL A 622 -12.14 50.55 -29.94
N LEU A 623 -11.10 51.35 -30.16
CA LEU A 623 -11.16 52.80 -30.22
C LEU A 623 -11.37 53.22 -31.68
N ARG A 624 -12.43 53.96 -32.00
CA ARG A 624 -12.74 54.42 -33.37
C ARG A 624 -12.82 55.93 -33.46
N LYS A 625 -12.31 56.52 -34.56
CA LYS A 625 -12.51 57.93 -34.91
C LYS A 625 -13.88 58.15 -35.56
N LYS A 626 -14.62 59.17 -35.11
CA LYS A 626 -15.92 59.54 -35.67
C LYS A 626 -15.76 60.43 -36.90
N GLU A 627 -16.25 60.00 -38.07
CA GLU A 627 -16.43 60.87 -39.24
C GLU A 627 -17.46 61.97 -38.91
N MET A 628 -17.02 63.22 -38.75
CA MET A 628 -17.92 64.35 -38.48
C MET A 628 -18.45 64.97 -39.77
N VAL A 629 -19.77 65.07 -39.89
CA VAL A 629 -20.45 65.72 -41.02
C VAL A 629 -20.21 67.24 -40.94
N PRO A 630 -19.92 67.96 -42.06
CA PRO A 630 -19.53 69.37 -42.01
C PRO A 630 -20.51 70.32 -41.31
N THR A 631 -21.79 69.96 -41.23
CA THR A 631 -22.81 70.70 -40.47
C THR A 631 -22.54 70.71 -38.96
N ASP A 632 -21.97 69.63 -38.41
CA ASP A 632 -21.69 69.50 -36.98
C ASP A 632 -20.52 70.41 -36.57
N LEU A 633 -19.50 70.52 -37.42
CA LEU A 633 -18.37 71.44 -37.23
C LEU A 633 -18.82 72.92 -37.19
N VAL A 634 -19.81 73.29 -38.01
CA VAL A 634 -20.41 74.64 -37.98
C VAL A 634 -21.18 74.86 -36.67
N HIS A 635 -21.93 73.86 -36.21
CA HIS A 635 -22.67 73.94 -34.95
C HIS A 635 -21.74 74.06 -33.73
N GLU A 636 -20.61 73.37 -33.72
CA GLU A 636 -19.61 73.49 -32.65
C GLU A 636 -18.92 74.86 -32.64
N ALA A 637 -18.52 75.39 -33.80
CA ALA A 637 -17.92 76.73 -33.90
C ALA A 637 -18.85 77.84 -33.40
N VAL A 638 -20.15 77.63 -33.59
CA VAL A 638 -21.19 78.52 -33.09
C VAL A 638 -21.42 78.34 -31.58
N LYS A 639 -21.43 77.11 -31.06
CA LYS A 639 -21.52 76.83 -29.61
C LYS A 639 -20.33 77.39 -28.83
N ALA A 640 -19.14 77.37 -29.40
CA ALA A 640 -17.93 77.97 -28.81
C ALA A 640 -18.03 79.50 -28.67
N GLY A 641 -19.04 80.14 -29.28
CA GLY A 641 -19.29 81.57 -29.17
C GLY A 641 -18.29 82.45 -29.94
N ASN A 642 -17.45 81.83 -30.77
CA ASN A 642 -16.51 82.52 -31.65
C ASN A 642 -17.20 83.04 -32.91
N ILE A 643 -18.27 82.35 -33.35
CA ILE A 643 -19.14 82.75 -34.45
C ILE A 643 -20.58 82.81 -33.92
N LEU A 644 -21.27 83.92 -34.15
CA LEU A 644 -22.67 84.09 -33.73
C LEU A 644 -23.62 83.47 -34.73
N ASN A 645 -23.47 83.81 -36.02
CA ASN A 645 -24.33 83.32 -37.09
C ASN A 645 -23.49 82.95 -38.31
N VAL A 646 -23.88 81.88 -38.99
CA VAL A 646 -23.29 81.39 -40.24
C VAL A 646 -24.40 81.12 -41.24
N LEU A 647 -24.22 81.62 -42.46
CA LEU A 647 -25.07 81.29 -43.60
C LEU A 647 -24.16 81.02 -44.80
N VAL A 648 -24.25 79.82 -45.36
CA VAL A 648 -23.51 79.43 -46.57
C VAL A 648 -24.51 79.24 -47.69
N LEU A 649 -24.27 79.86 -48.84
CA LEU A 649 -24.96 79.64 -50.09
C LEU A 649 -24.09 78.80 -51.01
N LYS A 650 -24.72 77.90 -51.76
CA LYS A 650 -24.13 77.21 -52.90
C LYS A 650 -25.00 77.51 -54.11
N ASN A 651 -24.42 78.12 -55.15
CA ASN A 651 -25.17 78.53 -56.35
C ASN A 651 -26.42 79.37 -56.01
N ASP A 652 -26.21 80.40 -55.18
CA ASP A 652 -27.22 81.34 -54.70
C ASP A 652 -28.39 80.73 -53.87
N LYS A 653 -28.31 79.44 -53.50
CA LYS A 653 -29.27 78.77 -52.61
C LYS A 653 -28.68 78.48 -51.24
N PRO A 654 -29.44 78.62 -50.13
CA PRO A 654 -28.97 78.25 -48.80
C PRO A 654 -28.52 76.79 -48.72
N TYR A 655 -27.26 76.58 -48.35
CA TYR A 655 -26.63 75.26 -48.16
C TYR A 655 -26.49 74.92 -46.67
N ILE A 656 -25.96 75.84 -45.86
CA ILE A 656 -25.87 75.71 -44.39
C ILE A 656 -26.44 76.96 -43.75
N THR A 657 -27.24 76.84 -42.70
CA THR A 657 -27.72 78.00 -41.93
C THR A 657 -27.77 77.69 -40.46
N VAL A 658 -26.91 78.35 -39.69
CA VAL A 658 -26.86 78.30 -38.23
C VAL A 658 -26.98 79.72 -37.69
N ILE A 659 -28.10 80.03 -37.04
CA ILE A 659 -28.40 81.37 -36.52
C ILE A 659 -28.74 81.21 -35.04
N THR A 660 -27.92 81.79 -34.16
CA THR A 660 -28.13 81.78 -32.70
C THR A 660 -28.91 82.98 -32.21
N LYS A 661 -28.78 84.12 -32.90
CA LYS A 661 -29.46 85.38 -32.54
C LYS A 661 -30.16 85.97 -33.76
N GLY A 662 -31.48 86.16 -33.63
CA GLY A 662 -32.36 86.73 -34.65
C GLY A 662 -33.27 85.70 -35.32
N ASN A 663 -34.20 86.18 -36.16
CA ASN A 663 -35.10 85.31 -36.91
C ASN A 663 -34.37 84.73 -38.14
N LYS A 664 -34.32 83.39 -38.24
CA LYS A 664 -33.61 82.66 -39.29
C LYS A 664 -34.02 83.10 -40.70
N THR A 665 -35.33 83.13 -40.97
CA THR A 665 -35.90 83.48 -42.28
C THR A 665 -35.61 84.93 -42.64
N LEU A 666 -35.74 85.84 -41.68
CA LEU A 666 -35.45 87.26 -41.88
C LEU A 666 -33.97 87.48 -42.23
N MET A 667 -33.06 86.87 -41.47
CA MET A 667 -31.61 86.99 -41.69
C MET A 667 -31.18 86.39 -43.02
N GLN A 668 -31.73 85.24 -43.40
CA GLN A 668 -31.51 84.65 -44.72
C GLN A 668 -32.01 85.58 -45.84
N GLY A 669 -33.22 86.13 -45.71
CA GLY A 669 -33.79 87.05 -46.69
C GLY A 669 -33.00 88.35 -46.83
N LEU A 670 -32.58 88.95 -45.71
CA LEU A 670 -31.72 90.14 -45.69
C LEU A 670 -30.37 89.84 -46.33
N PHE A 671 -29.80 88.66 -46.05
CA PHE A 671 -28.53 88.26 -46.62
C PHE A 671 -28.59 88.09 -48.14
N LEU A 672 -29.57 87.34 -48.64
CA LEU A 672 -29.78 87.16 -50.07
C LEU A 672 -30.00 88.50 -50.78
N LYS A 673 -30.78 89.40 -50.16
CA LYS A 673 -31.02 90.75 -50.68
C LYS A 673 -29.74 91.59 -50.69
N PHE A 674 -28.93 91.53 -49.63
CA PHE A 674 -27.65 92.22 -49.54
C PHE A 674 -26.64 91.71 -50.57
N SER A 675 -26.49 90.40 -50.70
CA SER A 675 -25.62 89.77 -51.71
C SER A 675 -26.05 90.15 -53.13
N SER A 676 -27.35 90.09 -53.44
CA SER A 676 -27.89 90.48 -54.75
C SER A 676 -27.66 91.97 -55.05
N TYR A 677 -27.87 92.84 -54.06
CA TYR A 677 -27.61 94.27 -54.20
C TYR A 677 -26.13 94.55 -54.45
N LEU A 678 -25.24 93.92 -53.67
CA LEU A 678 -23.80 94.04 -53.83
C LEU A 678 -23.33 93.56 -55.21
N LYS A 679 -23.81 92.40 -55.68
CA LYS A 679 -23.54 91.88 -57.04
C LYS A 679 -24.00 92.88 -58.11
N THR A 680 -25.19 93.46 -57.96
CA THR A 680 -25.73 94.47 -58.88
C THR A 680 -24.90 95.76 -58.86
N PHE A 681 -24.50 96.22 -57.68
CA PHE A 681 -23.65 97.40 -57.49
C PHE A 681 -22.27 97.22 -58.14
N LEU A 682 -21.61 96.09 -57.90
CA LEU A 682 -20.31 95.76 -58.50
C LEU A 682 -20.41 95.70 -60.02
N LYS A 683 -21.46 95.05 -60.55
CA LYS A 683 -21.73 94.99 -61.99
C LYS A 683 -21.92 96.38 -62.62
N ARG A 684 -22.70 97.26 -61.98
CA ARG A 684 -22.93 98.65 -62.45
C ARG A 684 -21.67 99.52 -62.35
N SER A 685 -20.80 99.23 -61.39
CA SER A 685 -19.52 99.94 -61.19
C SER A 685 -18.39 99.37 -62.03
N ASN A 686 -18.67 98.41 -62.92
CA ASN A 686 -17.71 97.67 -63.75
C ASN A 686 -16.55 97.03 -62.95
N GLN A 687 -16.82 96.63 -61.70
CA GLN A 687 -15.88 95.96 -60.80
C GLN A 687 -16.02 94.44 -60.93
N LYS A 688 -14.91 93.71 -60.73
CA LYS A 688 -14.94 92.24 -60.63
C LYS A 688 -15.70 91.82 -59.35
N ASP A 689 -16.18 90.58 -59.35
CA ASP A 689 -16.87 90.01 -58.20
C ASP A 689 -15.97 90.02 -56.94
N TYR A 690 -16.60 90.10 -55.76
CA TYR A 690 -15.87 90.26 -54.50
C TYR A 690 -15.30 88.92 -54.01
N ARG A 691 -14.12 88.96 -53.37
CA ARG A 691 -13.58 87.80 -52.62
C ARG A 691 -13.98 87.83 -51.16
N TYR A 692 -13.98 89.02 -50.58
CA TYR A 692 -14.47 89.27 -49.24
C TYR A 692 -15.07 90.67 -49.14
N VAL A 693 -16.10 90.82 -48.32
CA VAL A 693 -16.64 92.11 -47.89
C VAL A 693 -16.80 92.07 -46.38
N MET A 694 -16.34 93.10 -45.69
CA MET A 694 -16.43 93.17 -44.24
C MET A 694 -17.17 94.45 -43.83
N GLY A 695 -18.14 94.28 -42.94
CA GLY A 695 -18.79 95.36 -42.21
C GLY A 695 -18.38 95.28 -40.75
N ILE A 696 -17.74 96.32 -40.23
CA ILE A 696 -17.29 96.38 -38.84
C ILE A 696 -18.26 97.28 -38.08
N GLY A 697 -18.98 96.69 -37.12
CA GLY A 697 -19.78 97.42 -36.16
C GLY A 697 -19.17 97.37 -34.76
N ASP A 698 -19.74 98.16 -33.84
CA ASP A 698 -19.22 98.32 -32.47
C ASP A 698 -19.18 97.00 -31.68
N LYS A 699 -20.09 96.06 -31.99
CA LYS A 699 -20.24 94.78 -31.27
C LYS A 699 -20.04 93.54 -32.12
N VAL A 700 -20.25 93.65 -33.43
CA VAL A 700 -20.17 92.52 -34.36
C VAL A 700 -19.44 92.89 -35.63
N VAL A 701 -18.69 91.94 -36.16
CA VAL A 701 -18.13 92.00 -37.50
C VAL A 701 -18.91 91.05 -38.39
N LEU A 702 -19.42 91.59 -39.49
CA LEU A 702 -20.02 90.85 -40.57
C LEU A 702 -18.93 90.61 -41.62
N ALA A 703 -18.63 89.35 -41.91
CA ALA A 703 -17.73 88.99 -42.99
C ALA A 703 -18.45 88.14 -44.03
N LEU A 704 -18.45 88.66 -45.25
CA LEU A 704 -18.88 87.99 -46.45
C LEU A 704 -17.65 87.43 -47.15
N ILE A 705 -17.65 86.14 -47.48
CA ILE A 705 -16.50 85.46 -48.06
C ILE A 705 -17.00 84.60 -49.21
N LYS A 706 -16.41 84.78 -50.40
CA LYS A 706 -16.76 84.01 -51.59
C LYS A 706 -15.58 83.18 -52.07
N ARG A 707 -15.82 81.90 -52.34
CA ARG A 707 -14.83 80.96 -52.89
C ARG A 707 -15.50 79.98 -53.85
N GLY A 708 -15.32 80.20 -55.16
CA GLY A 708 -15.97 79.40 -56.19
C GLY A 708 -17.50 79.55 -56.15
N GLU A 709 -18.21 78.42 -56.10
CA GLU A 709 -19.68 78.35 -56.01
C GLU A 709 -20.22 78.61 -54.60
N LEU A 710 -19.35 78.65 -53.59
CA LEU A 710 -19.72 78.85 -52.20
C LEU A 710 -19.56 80.32 -51.79
N GLU A 711 -20.58 80.83 -51.12
CA GLU A 711 -20.63 82.17 -50.57
C GLU A 711 -21.09 82.10 -49.12
N SER A 712 -20.25 82.54 -48.18
CA SER A 712 -20.57 82.49 -46.75
C SER A 712 -20.69 83.89 -46.15
N LEU A 713 -21.73 84.09 -45.35
CA LEU A 713 -21.85 85.16 -44.39
C LEU A 713 -21.56 84.61 -43.00
N ILE A 714 -20.59 85.21 -42.30
CA ILE A 714 -20.37 84.98 -40.89
C ILE A 714 -20.55 86.27 -40.09
N LEU A 715 -21.15 86.14 -38.91
CA LEU A 715 -21.22 87.21 -37.92
C LEU A 715 -20.42 86.76 -36.71
N CYS A 716 -19.40 87.54 -36.33
CA CYS A 716 -18.57 87.25 -35.16
C CYS A 716 -18.65 88.43 -34.17
N PRO A 717 -18.47 88.21 -32.86
CA PRO A 717 -18.24 89.31 -31.92
C PRO A 717 -16.96 90.06 -32.33
N THR A 718 -16.96 91.39 -32.27
CA THR A 718 -15.82 92.21 -32.72
C THR A 718 -14.51 91.81 -32.03
N GLU A 719 -14.57 91.53 -30.72
CA GLU A 719 -13.43 91.10 -29.90
C GLU A 719 -12.88 89.71 -30.25
N LYS A 720 -13.68 88.83 -30.87
CA LYS A 720 -13.29 87.46 -31.24
C LYS A 720 -13.13 87.27 -32.75
N PHE A 721 -13.19 88.34 -33.54
CA PHE A 721 -13.26 88.23 -34.99
C PHE A 721 -12.09 87.43 -35.59
N LYS A 722 -10.85 87.64 -35.14
CA LYS A 722 -9.69 86.91 -35.65
C LYS A 722 -9.82 85.40 -35.42
N GLN A 723 -10.17 84.99 -34.20
CA GLN A 723 -10.37 83.58 -33.83
C GLN A 723 -11.54 82.96 -34.60
N GLY A 724 -12.68 83.68 -34.68
CA GLY A 724 -13.86 83.23 -35.41
C GLY A 724 -13.61 83.11 -36.92
N TYR A 725 -12.85 84.03 -37.50
CA TYR A 725 -12.49 84.00 -38.92
C TYR A 725 -11.52 82.84 -39.26
N ASP A 726 -10.48 82.64 -38.44
CA ASP A 726 -9.52 81.56 -38.66
C ASP A 726 -10.19 80.18 -38.48
N GLN A 727 -11.04 80.04 -37.48
CA GLN A 727 -11.87 78.85 -37.27
C GLN A 727 -12.86 78.65 -38.44
N TRP A 728 -13.50 79.71 -38.94
CA TRP A 728 -14.36 79.59 -40.12
C TRP A 728 -13.59 79.19 -41.37
N LYS A 729 -12.40 79.72 -41.58
CA LYS A 729 -11.58 79.44 -42.77
C LYS A 729 -11.18 77.96 -42.87
N SER A 730 -10.89 77.32 -41.74
CA SER A 730 -10.59 75.88 -41.70
C SER A 730 -11.83 75.05 -42.06
N ILE A 731 -12.99 75.39 -41.48
CA ILE A 731 -14.28 74.74 -41.76
C ILE A 731 -14.68 74.95 -43.23
N PHE A 732 -14.60 76.19 -43.73
CA PHE A 732 -15.00 76.57 -45.09
C PHE A 732 -14.15 75.89 -46.18
N THR A 733 -12.92 75.49 -45.85
CA THR A 733 -12.07 74.71 -46.76
C THR A 733 -12.49 73.24 -46.85
N ARG A 734 -13.07 72.69 -45.78
CA ARG A 734 -13.60 71.30 -45.71
C ARG A 734 -14.99 71.15 -46.31
N LEU A 735 -15.65 72.26 -46.68
CA LEU A 735 -16.99 72.27 -47.31
C LEU A 735 -16.96 72.10 -48.84
N LYS A 736 -15.77 72.01 -49.45
CA LYS A 736 -15.60 71.69 -50.87
C LYS A 736 -15.56 70.18 -51.02
#